data_AF-A0AAD5VNJ5-F1
#
_entry.id   AF-A0AAD5VNJ5-F1
#
_cell.length_a   1.000
_cell.length_b   1.000
_cell.length_c   1.000
_cell.angle_alpha   90.00
_cell.angle_beta   90.00
_cell.angle_gamma   90.00
#
_symmetry.space_group_name_H-M   'P 1'
#
loop_
_entity.id
_entity.type
_entity.pdbx_description
1 polymer ?
#
loop_
_entity_poly.entity_id
_entity_poly.type
_entity_poly.pdbx_seq_one_letter_code
_entity_poly.pdbx_strand_id
1 'polypeptide(L)'
;MPVQYQSLIVAPLQELKERGREVQQRTIIIDGLDECASKAAQVEIINIIASSIQAGFTLFRWAFFSREEAHIIDAFKAPLVSTHTQSIFLPISREADKEIETYLRGGFVNILRRRDFLDLASSWPSDEDIQNLVEAAAGLFAHPATVIRFIDNHPSSDFQETLKAVLISIANPNSQLASPYAELDSLYMLILRRVPEDLLPSVQLLLSYMATYDFDGSSWRVAITCNALGISEFIFRRICQHLRPVITFQTPPSDFLNDLPDPTHSFYGPGMSYNDDTALEIRLFNVHGTLNVHHKSFFDFLIDPSRSSDFCVTAPAIRNRLFECIIQQQIRFASSYMVQSGSALVSREDNSSSLLTWPQGSEFVDSFLKLWTFSSNSSYLFPDNPYFYQLLETVSSSLLRKLAQVDYRKRLISTVMVNGLGLWTGASVAGCFRAGVCRYTEGSEFKCINKDNYDRFNSSTFYRMIKKLEIAGVIRPWHPRLGSSRASSLLHSFSSSKSHGKNSDLYKYGHGDKSVIWYWESDTEKQYFHEFYTVNFKEAMAYYKANKFTMWGRYGDDDDIDTGDDGNDGISAGERKEEDAKAEGGNGSDNGNQAECKDQPSGQLEIGNRDDGKEGDIRTAKDRDGLKNHHASTAGIEDSIVDGVQEVVCGDDEDDIVKARNVLQAGDKGESGGEAPHEHDED
;
A
#
# COMPACT_ATOMS: atom_id res chain seq x y z
N MET A 1 -6.01 -13.34 4.46
CA MET A 1 -5.28 -13.48 5.73
C MET A 1 -5.56 -14.78 6.51
N PRO A 2 -6.80 -15.29 6.64
CA PRO A 2 -7.10 -16.45 7.52
C PRO A 2 -6.35 -17.72 7.12
N VAL A 3 -6.30 -18.01 5.81
CA VAL A 3 -5.56 -19.17 5.27
C VAL A 3 -4.08 -19.08 5.60
N GLN A 4 -3.46 -17.89 5.46
CA GLN A 4 -2.04 -17.70 5.81
C GLN A 4 -1.81 -17.89 7.31
N TYR A 5 -2.66 -17.31 8.16
CA TYR A 5 -2.54 -17.50 9.60
C TYR A 5 -2.68 -18.97 9.99
N GLN A 6 -3.63 -19.69 9.38
CA GLN A 6 -3.80 -21.12 9.61
C GLN A 6 -2.58 -21.91 9.15
N SER A 7 -2.12 -21.73 7.91
CA SER A 7 -1.05 -22.54 7.32
C SER A 7 0.34 -22.22 7.87
N LEU A 8 0.59 -20.98 8.30
CA LEU A 8 1.92 -20.51 8.73
C LEU A 8 2.08 -20.44 10.24
N ILE A 9 0.99 -20.30 11.00
CA ILE A 9 1.04 -20.19 12.46
C ILE A 9 0.33 -21.36 13.12
N VAL A 10 -0.96 -21.57 12.86
CA VAL A 10 -1.74 -22.57 13.61
C VAL A 10 -1.32 -24.00 13.29
N ALA A 11 -1.33 -24.40 12.02
CA ALA A 11 -1.05 -25.77 11.60
C ALA A 11 0.37 -26.23 11.99
N PRO A 12 1.44 -25.43 11.80
CA PRO A 12 2.77 -25.83 12.26
C PRO A 12 2.85 -26.02 13.79
N LEU A 13 2.15 -25.20 14.58
CA LEU A 13 2.15 -25.34 16.05
C LEU A 13 1.36 -26.57 16.51
N GLN A 14 0.26 -26.89 15.83
CA GLN A 14 -0.51 -28.11 16.07
C GLN A 14 0.33 -29.34 15.75
N GLU A 15 1.01 -29.35 14.61
CA GLU A 15 1.90 -30.44 14.20
C GLU A 15 3.05 -30.67 15.20
N LEU A 16 3.67 -29.60 15.70
CA LEU A 16 4.70 -29.69 16.74
C LEU A 16 4.15 -30.33 18.03
N LYS A 17 2.95 -29.92 18.45
CA LYS A 17 2.28 -30.46 19.63
C LYS A 17 1.94 -31.95 19.46
N GLU A 18 1.45 -32.35 18.29
CA GLU A 18 1.15 -33.74 17.94
C GLU A 18 2.41 -34.62 17.94
N ARG A 19 3.55 -34.07 17.52
CA ARG A 19 4.86 -34.74 17.58
C ARG A 19 5.46 -34.78 19.01
N GLY A 20 4.70 -34.39 20.02
CA GLY A 20 5.12 -34.38 21.42
C GLY A 20 6.20 -33.33 21.74
N ARG A 21 6.36 -32.31 20.88
CA ARG A 21 7.26 -31.18 21.15
C ARG A 21 6.53 -30.17 22.03
N GLU A 22 7.20 -29.74 23.10
CA GLU A 22 6.68 -28.67 23.95
C GLU A 22 6.80 -27.32 23.22
N VAL A 23 5.65 -26.69 22.94
CA VAL A 23 5.60 -25.32 22.42
C VAL A 23 5.47 -24.38 23.61
N GLN A 24 6.53 -23.62 23.89
CA GLN A 24 6.52 -22.64 24.96
C GLN A 24 5.55 -21.49 24.65
N GLN A 25 4.87 -21.00 25.68
CA GLN A 25 4.09 -19.75 25.58
C GLN A 25 5.05 -18.59 25.26
N ARG A 26 4.81 -17.89 24.15
CA ARG A 26 5.55 -16.70 23.73
C ARG A 26 4.62 -15.49 23.71
N THR A 27 5.18 -14.31 23.88
CA THR A 27 4.49 -13.05 23.64
C THR A 27 4.79 -12.58 22.23
N ILE A 28 3.75 -12.25 21.46
CA ILE A 28 3.87 -11.61 20.15
C ILE A 28 3.40 -10.17 20.31
N ILE A 29 4.27 -9.24 19.94
CA ILE A 29 3.99 -7.81 19.93
C ILE A 29 3.69 -7.40 18.50
N ILE A 30 2.52 -6.80 18.30
CA ILE A 30 2.13 -6.13 17.07
C ILE A 30 2.17 -4.64 17.38
N ASP A 31 3.27 -3.99 17.01
CA ASP A 31 3.47 -2.56 17.16
C ASP A 31 3.07 -1.81 15.89
N GLY A 32 2.34 -0.70 16.03
CA GLY A 32 1.82 0.08 14.91
C GLY A 32 0.73 -0.63 14.10
N LEU A 33 -0.28 -1.25 14.73
CA LEU A 33 -1.38 -1.88 13.98
C LEU A 33 -2.06 -0.88 13.02
N ASP A 34 -2.22 0.38 13.43
CA ASP A 34 -2.78 1.46 12.61
C ASP A 34 -1.91 1.84 11.39
N GLU A 35 -0.71 1.29 11.28
CA GLU A 35 0.16 1.39 10.11
C GLU A 35 -0.09 0.26 9.10
N CYS A 36 -0.98 -0.70 9.35
CA CYS A 36 -1.29 -1.71 8.33
C CYS A 36 -2.07 -1.15 7.14
N ALA A 37 -1.90 -1.79 5.97
CA ALA A 37 -2.36 -1.38 4.64
C ALA A 37 -3.82 -0.91 4.49
N SER A 38 -4.74 -1.37 5.35
CA SER A 38 -6.11 -0.85 5.34
C SER A 38 -6.81 -1.07 6.68
N LYS A 39 -7.82 -0.23 6.94
CA LYS A 39 -8.73 -0.40 8.08
C LYS A 39 -9.34 -1.81 8.16
N ALA A 40 -9.66 -2.38 7.00
CA ALA A 40 -10.21 -3.73 6.91
C ALA A 40 -9.18 -4.79 7.34
N ALA A 41 -7.94 -4.67 6.87
CA ALA A 41 -6.86 -5.57 7.26
C ALA A 41 -6.57 -5.48 8.77
N GLN A 42 -6.59 -4.27 9.34
CA GLN A 42 -6.41 -4.03 10.77
C GLN A 42 -7.47 -4.77 11.60
N VAL A 43 -8.74 -4.64 11.22
CA VAL A 43 -9.86 -5.35 11.87
C VAL A 43 -9.77 -6.86 11.66
N GLU A 44 -9.40 -7.30 10.46
CA GLU A 44 -9.26 -8.72 10.12
C GLU A 44 -8.16 -9.40 10.95
N ILE A 45 -7.02 -8.74 11.14
CA ILE A 45 -5.92 -9.22 12.00
C ILE A 45 -6.42 -9.44 13.43
N ILE A 46 -7.12 -8.45 14.01
CA ILE A 46 -7.70 -8.56 15.36
C ILE A 46 -8.65 -9.76 15.44
N ASN A 47 -9.57 -9.89 14.47
CA ASN A 47 -10.59 -10.94 14.48
C ASN A 47 -10.01 -12.35 14.29
N ILE A 48 -9.00 -12.51 13.42
CA ILE A 48 -8.32 -13.79 13.22
C ILE A 48 -7.65 -14.25 14.51
N ILE A 49 -6.93 -13.35 15.17
CA ILE A 49 -6.23 -13.65 16.43
C ILE A 49 -7.24 -13.97 17.55
N ALA A 50 -8.29 -13.17 17.70
CA ALA A 50 -9.33 -13.41 18.70
C ALA A 50 -10.04 -14.76 18.48
N SER A 51 -10.36 -15.10 17.23
CA SER A 51 -10.97 -16.39 16.87
C SER A 51 -10.04 -17.57 17.21
N SER A 52 -8.74 -17.42 16.94
CA SER A 52 -7.71 -18.41 17.28
C SER A 52 -7.57 -18.62 18.79
N ILE A 53 -7.65 -17.55 19.57
CA ILE A 53 -7.65 -17.60 21.05
C ILE A 53 -8.90 -18.33 21.54
N GLN A 54 -10.08 -17.98 21.04
CA GLN A 54 -11.35 -18.61 21.44
C GLN A 54 -11.36 -20.12 21.12
N ALA A 55 -10.77 -20.51 19.98
CA ALA A 55 -10.67 -21.91 19.59
C ALA A 55 -9.56 -22.68 20.33
N GLY A 56 -8.71 -22.00 21.11
CA GLY A 56 -7.59 -22.62 21.84
C GLY A 56 -6.45 -23.09 20.91
N PHE A 57 -6.35 -22.51 19.71
CA PHE A 57 -5.38 -22.91 18.69
C PHE A 57 -3.99 -22.30 18.89
N THR A 58 -3.89 -21.17 19.59
CA THR A 58 -2.62 -20.50 19.85
C THR A 58 -2.27 -20.49 21.34
N LEU A 59 -0.99 -20.72 21.64
CA LEU A 59 -0.42 -20.61 22.99
C LEU A 59 0.15 -19.21 23.27
N PHE A 60 0.07 -18.31 22.28
CA PHE A 60 0.70 -16.99 22.37
C PHE A 60 -0.12 -16.00 23.16
N ARG A 61 0.57 -15.10 23.86
CA ARG A 61 -0.01 -13.86 24.37
C ARG A 61 0.21 -12.78 23.32
N TRP A 62 -0.84 -12.06 22.99
CA TRP A 62 -0.78 -11.00 21.99
C TRP A 62 -0.83 -9.65 22.68
N ALA A 63 0.09 -8.76 22.31
CA ALA A 63 0.05 -7.36 22.71
C ALA A 63 -0.03 -6.51 21.45
N PHE A 64 -1.05 -5.66 21.37
CA PHE A 64 -1.25 -4.73 20.27
C PHE A 64 -0.93 -3.31 20.75
N PHE A 65 -0.09 -2.61 20.01
CA PHE A 65 0.18 -1.19 20.18
C PHE A 65 -0.30 -0.49 18.91
N SER A 66 -1.12 0.54 19.09
CA SER A 66 -1.82 1.21 18.01
C SER A 66 -2.30 2.57 18.47
N ARG A 67 -2.43 3.50 17.54
CA ARG A 67 -3.23 4.72 17.77
C ARG A 67 -4.70 4.37 17.92
N GLU A 68 -5.43 5.26 18.59
CA GLU A 68 -6.88 5.20 18.79
C GLU A 68 -7.65 5.53 17.49
N GLU A 69 -7.67 4.59 16.54
CA GLU A 69 -8.53 4.69 15.36
C GLU A 69 -9.90 4.03 15.62
N ALA A 70 -10.99 4.69 15.21
CA ALA A 70 -12.35 4.28 15.57
C ALA A 70 -12.66 2.81 15.28
N HIS A 71 -12.28 2.30 14.09
CA HIS A 71 -12.52 0.90 13.73
C HIS A 71 -11.66 -0.09 14.51
N ILE A 72 -10.48 0.32 14.98
CA ILE A 72 -9.64 -0.51 15.87
C ILE A 72 -10.32 -0.59 17.24
N ILE A 73 -10.74 0.55 17.79
CA ILE A 73 -11.49 0.61 19.05
C ILE A 73 -12.74 -0.26 18.99
N ASP A 74 -13.52 -0.12 17.91
CA ASP A 74 -14.76 -0.88 17.73
C ASP A 74 -14.49 -2.39 17.61
N ALA A 75 -13.42 -2.79 16.92
CA ALA A 75 -13.01 -4.19 16.84
C ALA A 75 -12.63 -4.76 18.23
N PHE A 76 -11.87 -4.03 19.05
CA PHE A 76 -11.53 -4.47 20.40
C PHE A 76 -12.72 -4.46 21.37
N LYS A 77 -13.75 -3.65 21.12
CA LYS A 77 -15.00 -3.66 21.89
C LYS A 77 -15.93 -4.81 21.50
N ALA A 78 -15.76 -5.41 20.32
CA ALA A 78 -16.61 -6.51 19.87
C ALA A 78 -16.54 -7.69 20.86
N PRO A 79 -17.66 -8.40 21.16
CA PRO A 79 -17.69 -9.47 22.16
C PRO A 79 -16.67 -10.59 21.95
N LEU A 80 -16.36 -10.90 20.67
CA LEU A 80 -15.35 -11.88 20.29
C LEU A 80 -13.96 -11.53 20.87
N VAL A 81 -13.64 -10.23 20.91
CA VAL A 81 -12.31 -9.73 21.29
C VAL A 81 -12.29 -9.30 22.75
N SER A 82 -13.26 -8.48 23.17
CA SER A 82 -13.30 -7.86 24.52
C SER A 82 -13.32 -8.87 25.67
N THR A 83 -13.83 -10.09 25.43
CA THR A 83 -13.83 -11.18 26.41
C THR A 83 -12.43 -11.76 26.68
N HIS A 84 -11.48 -11.56 25.78
CA HIS A 84 -10.13 -12.12 25.82
C HIS A 84 -9.03 -11.05 25.95
N THR A 85 -9.39 -9.76 25.94
CA THR A 85 -8.42 -8.66 25.89
C THR A 85 -8.54 -7.69 27.04
N GLN A 86 -7.40 -7.21 27.53
CA GLN A 86 -7.32 -6.05 28.39
C GLN A 86 -6.83 -4.86 27.58
N SER A 87 -7.60 -3.77 27.55
CA SER A 87 -7.22 -2.52 26.89
C SER A 87 -6.71 -1.52 27.89
N ILE A 88 -5.58 -0.89 27.59
CA ILE A 88 -4.99 0.19 28.37
C ILE A 88 -4.83 1.38 27.43
N PHE A 89 -5.43 2.50 27.77
CA PHE A 89 -5.20 3.75 27.07
C PHE A 89 -3.94 4.41 27.61
N LEU A 90 -3.01 4.74 26.70
CA LEU A 90 -1.79 5.47 27.01
C LEU A 90 -1.92 6.89 26.44
N PRO A 91 -2.39 7.87 27.23
CA PRO A 91 -2.48 9.25 26.76
C PRO A 91 -1.08 9.83 26.50
N ILE A 92 -1.02 10.84 25.64
CA ILE A 92 0.13 11.76 25.64
C ILE A 92 0.19 12.37 27.05
N SER A 93 1.30 12.13 27.75
CA SER A 93 1.45 12.42 29.18
C SER A 93 2.74 13.20 29.42
N ARG A 94 2.65 14.20 30.30
CA ARG A 94 3.79 14.97 30.81
C ARG A 94 4.68 14.13 31.74
N GLU A 95 4.25 12.92 32.10
CA GLU A 95 5.11 11.95 32.79
C GLU A 95 6.37 11.62 31.98
N ALA A 96 6.32 11.74 30.64
CA ALA A 96 7.46 11.53 29.75
C ALA A 96 8.43 12.73 29.67
N ASP A 97 8.14 13.86 30.31
CA ASP A 97 8.92 15.09 30.17
C ASP A 97 10.38 14.89 30.63
N LYS A 98 10.61 14.08 31.67
CA LYS A 98 11.96 13.79 32.18
C LYS A 98 12.77 12.95 31.20
N GLU A 99 12.14 11.95 30.58
CA GLU A 99 12.76 11.13 29.53
C GLU A 99 13.01 11.96 28.27
N ILE A 100 12.10 12.88 27.92
CA ILE A 100 12.27 13.83 26.82
C ILE A 100 13.44 14.78 27.09
N GLU A 101 13.56 15.32 28.30
CA GLU A 101 14.69 16.16 28.69
C GLU A 101 16.02 15.40 28.53
N THR A 102 16.06 14.16 29.04
CA THR A 102 17.22 13.28 28.95
C THR A 102 17.58 12.99 27.48
N TYR A 103 16.58 12.70 26.65
CA TYR A 103 16.74 12.48 25.22
C TYR A 103 17.29 13.72 24.51
N LEU A 104 16.75 14.91 24.79
CA LEU A 104 17.20 16.17 24.21
C LEU A 104 18.66 16.44 24.57
N ARG A 105 19.01 16.38 25.86
CA ARG A 105 20.39 16.61 26.33
C ARG A 105 21.36 15.64 25.67
N GLY A 106 21.06 14.34 25.65
CA GLY A 106 21.88 13.34 24.97
C GLY A 106 21.99 13.59 23.47
N GLY A 107 20.88 13.96 22.82
CA GLY A 107 20.82 14.31 21.40
C GLY A 107 21.71 15.50 21.06
N PHE A 108 21.66 16.58 21.84
CA PHE A 108 22.51 17.75 21.65
C PHE A 108 23.99 17.45 21.88
N VAL A 109 24.33 16.70 22.93
CA VAL A 109 25.71 16.23 23.14
C VAL A 109 26.21 15.42 21.95
N ASN A 110 25.37 14.56 21.39
CA ASN A 110 25.72 13.77 20.21
C ASN A 110 25.92 14.64 18.95
N ILE A 111 25.11 15.69 18.76
CA ILE A 111 25.29 16.68 17.69
C ILE A 111 26.65 17.38 17.85
N LEU A 112 26.94 17.88 19.06
CA LEU A 112 28.21 18.55 19.35
C LEU A 112 29.41 17.62 19.15
N ARG A 113 29.29 16.35 19.56
CA ARG A 113 30.33 15.32 19.34
C ARG A 113 30.62 15.10 17.87
N ARG A 114 29.59 14.98 17.02
CA ARG A 114 29.75 14.75 15.58
C ARG A 114 30.34 15.96 14.84
N ARG A 115 30.31 17.14 15.45
CA ARG A 115 30.73 18.41 14.84
C ARG A 115 31.99 18.99 15.49
N ASP A 116 32.63 18.23 16.37
CA ASP A 116 33.84 18.66 17.10
C ASP A 116 33.66 19.94 17.94
N PHE A 117 32.48 20.14 18.54
CA PHE A 117 32.14 21.26 19.43
C PHE A 117 31.78 20.81 20.86
N LEU A 118 32.38 19.72 21.36
CA LEU A 118 32.08 19.17 22.70
C LEU A 118 32.36 20.14 23.85
N ASP A 119 33.26 21.09 23.64
CA ASP A 119 33.58 22.21 24.53
C ASP A 119 32.36 23.13 24.79
N LEU A 120 31.36 23.14 23.91
CA LEU A 120 30.09 23.85 24.13
C LEU A 120 29.07 23.05 24.96
N ALA A 121 29.31 21.78 25.28
CA ALA A 121 28.29 20.91 25.90
C ALA A 121 27.79 21.39 27.27
N SER A 122 28.57 22.20 27.99
CA SER A 122 28.17 22.79 29.27
C SER A 122 27.41 24.11 29.15
N SER A 123 27.37 24.73 27.97
CA SER A 123 26.79 26.06 27.74
C SER A 123 25.73 26.10 26.63
N TRP A 124 25.66 25.05 25.80
CA TRP A 124 24.70 24.94 24.71
C TRP A 124 24.09 23.54 24.58
N PRO A 125 22.75 23.45 24.44
CA PRO A 125 21.77 24.51 24.68
C PRO A 125 21.75 24.95 26.14
N SER A 126 21.17 26.12 26.43
CA SER A 126 20.95 26.52 27.82
C SER A 126 19.86 25.65 28.46
N ASP A 127 19.83 25.57 29.79
CA ASP A 127 18.76 24.83 30.50
C ASP A 127 17.37 25.41 30.21
N GLU A 128 17.27 26.72 29.96
CA GLU A 128 16.03 27.38 29.54
C GLU A 128 15.59 26.91 28.15
N ASP A 129 16.52 26.80 27.19
CA ASP A 129 16.23 26.28 25.85
C ASP A 129 15.72 24.84 25.91
N ILE A 130 16.37 23.99 26.74
CA ILE A 130 15.94 22.61 26.95
C ILE A 130 14.53 22.58 27.54
N GLN A 131 14.25 23.38 28.57
CA GLN A 131 12.94 23.41 29.20
C GLN A 131 11.85 23.90 28.24
N ASN A 132 12.13 24.89 27.39
CA ASN A 132 11.21 25.35 26.35
C ASN A 132 10.89 24.24 25.33
N LEU A 133 11.88 23.43 24.97
CA LEU A 133 11.67 22.28 24.08
C LEU A 133 10.87 21.15 24.75
N VAL A 134 11.09 20.90 26.04
CA VAL A 134 10.31 19.94 26.84
C VAL A 134 8.85 20.41 26.97
N GLU A 135 8.64 21.70 27.23
CA GLU A 135 7.30 22.29 27.26
C GLU A 135 6.58 22.12 25.91
N ALA A 136 7.24 22.49 24.81
CA ALA A 136 6.69 22.37 23.47
C ALA A 136 6.44 20.91 23.04
N ALA A 137 7.23 19.96 23.53
CA ALA A 137 7.00 18.55 23.27
C ALA A 137 5.70 18.05 23.90
N ALA A 138 5.29 18.61 25.05
CA ALA A 138 4.06 18.23 25.77
C ALA A 138 3.87 16.70 25.93
N GLY A 139 4.96 15.95 26.19
CA GLY A 139 4.95 14.48 26.28
C GLY A 139 5.04 13.72 24.96
N LEU A 140 5.07 14.40 23.81
CA LEU A 140 5.09 13.77 22.47
C LEU A 140 6.52 13.67 21.91
N PHE A 141 7.13 12.48 21.97
CA PHE A 141 8.48 12.21 21.48
C PHE A 141 8.74 12.55 20.01
N ALA A 142 7.71 12.56 19.16
CA ALA A 142 7.84 12.94 17.75
C ALA A 142 8.39 14.39 17.59
N HIS A 143 8.06 15.29 18.52
CA HIS A 143 8.57 16.67 18.54
C HIS A 143 10.09 16.74 18.81
N PRO A 144 10.61 16.33 19.99
CA PRO A 144 12.05 16.41 20.28
C PRO A 144 12.88 15.56 19.31
N ALA A 145 12.37 14.41 18.84
CA ALA A 145 13.06 13.61 17.83
C ALA A 145 13.24 14.38 16.50
N THR A 146 12.19 15.09 16.06
CA THR A 146 12.24 15.93 14.85
C THR A 146 13.14 17.15 15.06
N VAL A 147 13.12 17.79 16.24
CA VAL A 147 14.02 18.90 16.60
C VAL A 147 15.48 18.49 16.49
N ILE A 148 15.86 17.37 17.11
CA ILE A 148 17.23 16.84 17.05
C ILE A 148 17.64 16.58 15.60
N ARG A 149 16.81 15.89 14.81
CA ARG A 149 17.13 15.65 13.38
C ARG A 149 17.23 16.95 12.59
N PHE A 150 16.41 17.95 12.89
CA PHE A 150 16.41 19.23 12.19
C PHE A 150 17.67 20.04 12.44
N ILE A 151 18.09 20.09 13.70
CA ILE A 151 19.32 20.78 14.10
C ILE A 151 20.55 20.04 13.58
N ASP A 152 20.54 18.71 13.57
CA ASP A 152 21.65 17.89 13.08
C ASP A 152 21.82 17.92 11.54
N ASN A 153 20.79 18.35 10.80
CA ASN A 153 20.73 18.22 9.34
C ASN A 153 21.79 19.04 8.56
N HIS A 154 22.27 20.17 9.10
CA HIS A 154 23.14 21.08 8.35
C HIS A 154 24.63 20.91 8.67
N PRO A 155 25.51 20.66 7.68
CA PRO A 155 26.95 20.49 7.92
C PRO A 155 27.70 21.78 8.32
N SER A 156 27.08 22.96 8.20
CA SER A 156 27.63 24.24 8.68
C SER A 156 27.32 24.48 10.18
N SER A 157 27.94 25.52 10.75
CA SER A 157 27.70 26.03 12.11
C SER A 157 26.25 26.51 12.38
N ASP A 158 25.32 26.33 11.43
CA ASP A 158 23.90 26.75 11.48
C ASP A 158 23.02 25.99 12.49
N PHE A 159 23.58 25.06 13.26
CA PHE A 159 22.82 24.30 14.25
C PHE A 159 22.32 25.22 15.38
N GLN A 160 23.07 26.27 15.72
CA GLN A 160 22.66 27.28 16.69
C GLN A 160 21.54 28.17 16.13
N GLU A 161 21.65 28.64 14.88
CA GLU A 161 20.58 29.37 14.17
C GLU A 161 19.31 28.53 14.02
N THR A 162 19.46 27.23 13.77
CA THR A 162 18.33 26.30 13.64
C THR A 162 17.62 26.12 14.96
N LEU A 163 18.34 25.90 16.06
CA LEU A 163 17.75 25.89 17.39
C LEU A 163 17.02 27.21 17.71
N LYS A 164 17.67 28.35 17.44
CA LYS A 164 17.05 29.67 17.66
C LYS A 164 15.73 29.82 16.90
N ALA A 165 15.67 29.36 15.65
CA ALA A 165 14.42 29.44 14.88
C ALA A 165 13.33 28.51 15.41
N VAL A 166 13.68 27.33 15.92
CA VAL A 166 12.74 26.43 16.60
C VAL A 166 12.17 27.13 17.85
N LEU A 167 13.04 27.71 18.69
CA LEU A 167 12.63 28.44 19.89
C LEU A 167 11.76 29.68 19.58
N ILE A 168 12.10 30.44 18.52
CA ILE A 168 11.29 31.57 18.05
C ILE A 168 9.90 31.09 17.59
N SER A 169 9.83 29.93 16.92
CA SER A 169 8.56 29.33 16.51
C SER A 169 7.70 28.94 17.71
N ILE A 170 8.29 28.35 18.75
CA ILE A 170 7.61 28.00 20.00
C ILE A 170 7.11 29.26 20.72
N ALA A 171 7.93 30.32 20.77
CA ALA A 171 7.55 31.58 21.42
C ALA A 171 6.44 32.36 20.68
N ASN A 172 6.21 32.07 19.39
CA ASN A 172 5.19 32.72 18.57
C ASN A 172 4.21 31.68 18.00
N PRO A 173 3.38 31.04 18.84
CA PRO A 173 2.47 30.00 18.38
C PRO A 173 1.48 30.57 17.37
N ASN A 174 1.35 29.93 16.20
CA ASN A 174 0.32 30.27 15.23
C ASN A 174 -1.04 29.88 15.84
N SER A 175 -1.72 30.86 16.41
CA SER A 175 -2.87 30.73 17.31
C SER A 175 -4.19 30.27 16.68
N GLN A 176 -4.16 29.44 15.64
CA GLN A 176 -5.39 29.09 14.89
C GLN A 176 -6.03 27.75 15.26
N LEU A 177 -5.34 26.80 15.92
CA LEU A 177 -5.96 25.54 16.36
C LEU A 177 -5.49 25.08 17.74
N ALA A 178 -6.47 24.79 18.62
CA ALA A 178 -6.26 24.01 19.85
C ALA A 178 -6.11 22.52 19.48
N SER A 179 -4.99 22.18 18.84
CA SER A 179 -4.63 20.81 18.48
C SER A 179 -3.59 20.27 19.47
N PRO A 180 -3.70 19.01 19.93
CA PRO A 180 -2.63 18.37 20.72
C PRO A 180 -1.31 18.24 19.95
N TYR A 181 -1.32 18.49 18.64
CA TYR A 181 -0.15 18.45 17.76
C TYR A 181 0.36 19.84 17.35
N ALA A 182 -0.16 20.93 17.92
CA ALA A 182 0.09 22.30 17.42
C ALA A 182 1.59 22.67 17.34
N GLU A 183 2.40 22.30 18.33
CA GLU A 183 3.85 22.56 18.32
C GLU A 183 4.58 21.69 17.29
N LEU A 184 4.18 20.42 17.16
CA LEU A 184 4.71 19.53 16.12
C LEU A 184 4.36 20.02 14.71
N ASP A 185 3.13 20.50 14.51
CA ASP A 185 2.67 21.08 13.24
C ASP A 185 3.44 22.37 12.92
N SER A 186 3.70 23.20 13.93
CA SER A 186 4.52 24.41 13.79
C SER A 186 5.95 24.08 13.39
N LEU A 187 6.54 23.02 13.97
CA LEU A 187 7.86 22.52 13.59
C LEU A 187 7.88 21.99 12.15
N TYR A 188 6.87 21.22 11.73
CA TYR A 188 6.75 20.77 10.33
C TYR A 188 6.59 21.94 9.36
N MET A 189 5.76 22.94 9.69
CA MET A 189 5.64 24.17 8.91
C MET A 189 6.96 24.91 8.80
N LEU A 190 7.73 25.01 9.89
CA LEU A 190 9.06 25.62 9.87
C LEU A 190 10.02 24.89 8.93
N ILE A 191 10.06 23.56 8.97
CA ILE A 191 10.88 22.73 8.07
C ILE A 191 10.49 22.97 6.61
N LEU A 192 9.18 22.93 6.30
CA LEU A 192 8.69 23.11 4.94
C LEU A 192 8.88 24.53 4.41
N ARG A 193 8.77 25.56 5.25
CA ARG A 193 9.04 26.96 4.88
C ARG A 193 10.51 27.25 4.59
N ARG A 194 11.44 26.39 5.05
CA ARG A 194 12.86 26.49 4.72
C ARG A 194 13.24 25.82 3.40
N VAL A 195 12.29 25.14 2.75
CA VAL A 195 12.52 24.61 1.39
C VAL A 195 12.65 25.79 0.43
N PRO A 196 13.72 25.86 -0.39
CA PRO A 196 13.89 26.90 -1.39
C PRO A 196 12.73 26.97 -2.39
N GLU A 197 12.36 28.17 -2.83
CA GLU A 197 11.21 28.37 -3.74
C GLU A 197 11.37 27.61 -5.07
N ASP A 198 12.60 27.47 -5.58
CA ASP A 198 12.90 26.70 -6.80
C ASP A 198 12.68 25.19 -6.62
N LEU A 199 12.78 24.70 -5.38
CA LEU A 199 12.64 23.30 -5.03
C LEU A 199 11.22 22.90 -4.65
N LEU A 200 10.42 23.88 -4.18
CA LEU A 200 9.07 23.67 -3.67
C LEU A 200 8.14 22.93 -4.65
N PRO A 201 8.13 23.22 -5.96
CA PRO A 201 7.38 22.42 -6.94
C PRO A 201 7.65 20.92 -6.89
N SER A 202 8.92 20.53 -6.80
CA SER A 202 9.35 19.13 -6.79
C SER A 202 9.05 18.46 -5.46
N VAL A 203 9.18 19.19 -4.35
CA VAL A 203 8.77 18.74 -3.02
C VAL A 203 7.27 18.46 -2.97
N GLN A 204 6.44 19.38 -3.46
CA GLN A 204 4.99 19.21 -3.49
C GLN A 204 4.58 18.01 -4.36
N LEU A 205 5.22 17.82 -5.51
CA LEU A 205 4.99 16.65 -6.36
C LEU A 205 5.38 15.34 -5.67
N LEU A 206 6.56 15.29 -5.05
CA LEU A 206 7.04 14.09 -4.34
C LEU A 206 6.12 13.73 -3.19
N LEU A 207 5.84 14.67 -2.28
CA LEU A 207 4.99 14.44 -1.12
C LEU A 207 3.55 14.11 -1.52
N SER A 208 3.02 14.75 -2.58
CA SER A 208 1.69 14.43 -3.10
C SER A 208 1.65 13.05 -3.73
N TYR A 209 2.68 12.63 -4.47
CA TYR A 209 2.77 11.28 -5.03
C TYR A 209 2.84 10.22 -3.93
N MET A 210 3.65 10.48 -2.90
CA MET A 210 3.72 9.62 -1.72
C MET A 210 2.35 9.46 -1.06
N ALA A 211 1.52 10.52 -1.08
CA ALA A 211 0.18 10.52 -0.52
C ALA A 211 -0.93 9.92 -1.39
N THR A 212 -0.58 9.34 -2.55
CA THR A 212 -1.53 8.66 -3.43
C THR A 212 -1.82 7.22 -3.02
N TYR A 213 -0.95 6.66 -2.18
CA TYR A 213 -1.11 5.36 -1.53
C TYR A 213 -1.42 5.62 -0.05
N ASP A 214 -2.30 4.81 0.53
CA ASP A 214 -2.51 4.85 1.97
C ASP A 214 -1.15 4.58 2.64
N PHE A 215 -0.70 5.48 3.50
CA PHE A 215 0.57 5.32 4.21
C PHE A 215 0.44 4.14 5.18
N ASP A 216 0.98 3.01 4.75
CA ASP A 216 0.98 1.73 5.45
C ASP A 216 2.38 1.38 6.01
N GLY A 217 3.21 2.40 6.22
CA GLY A 217 4.61 2.22 6.57
C GLY A 217 5.47 1.73 5.39
N SER A 218 4.93 1.62 4.16
CA SER A 218 5.73 1.21 3.01
C SER A 218 6.79 2.25 2.63
N SER A 219 7.98 1.74 2.31
CA SER A 219 9.04 2.55 1.73
C SER A 219 8.81 2.79 0.24
N TRP A 220 8.93 4.04 -0.21
CA TRP A 220 8.78 4.39 -1.62
C TRP A 220 10.05 4.06 -2.42
N ARG A 221 9.88 3.45 -3.58
CA ARG A 221 10.98 3.07 -4.49
C ARG A 221 11.50 4.30 -5.23
N VAL A 222 12.70 4.77 -4.89
CA VAL A 222 13.22 6.08 -5.34
C VAL A 222 13.26 6.20 -6.86
N ALA A 223 13.79 5.19 -7.56
CA ALA A 223 13.88 5.23 -9.02
C ALA A 223 12.51 5.34 -9.69
N ILE A 224 11.56 4.48 -9.31
CA ILE A 224 10.21 4.49 -9.88
C ILE A 224 9.53 5.81 -9.59
N THR A 225 9.57 6.30 -8.35
CA THR A 225 8.97 7.57 -7.95
C THR A 225 9.60 8.76 -8.68
N CYS A 226 10.92 8.85 -8.74
CA CYS A 226 11.59 9.97 -9.39
C CYS A 226 11.44 9.94 -10.91
N ASN A 227 11.51 8.77 -11.55
CA ASN A 227 11.22 8.62 -12.99
C ASN A 227 9.76 8.97 -13.29
N ALA A 228 8.82 8.58 -12.42
CA ALA A 228 7.39 8.90 -12.54
C ALA A 228 7.11 10.41 -12.46
N LEU A 229 7.90 11.14 -11.68
CA LEU A 229 7.75 12.59 -11.48
C LEU A 229 8.67 13.43 -12.38
N GLY A 230 9.60 12.80 -13.10
CA GLY A 230 10.66 13.49 -13.84
C GLY A 230 11.62 14.27 -12.94
N ILE A 231 11.79 13.85 -11.68
CA ILE A 231 12.74 14.46 -10.74
C ILE A 231 14.12 13.85 -10.99
N SER A 232 15.12 14.70 -11.25
CA SER A 232 16.51 14.26 -11.40
C SER A 232 17.14 13.92 -10.05
N GLU A 233 18.20 13.10 -10.09
CA GLU A 233 18.96 12.76 -8.88
C GLU A 233 19.46 14.01 -8.13
N PHE A 234 19.97 15.01 -8.85
CA PHE A 234 20.42 16.27 -8.27
C PHE A 234 19.31 16.97 -7.47
N ILE A 235 18.12 17.10 -8.05
CA ILE A 235 16.97 17.73 -7.39
C ILE A 235 16.52 16.89 -6.20
N PHE A 236 16.42 15.57 -6.37
CA PHE A 236 16.02 14.67 -5.29
C PHE A 236 16.97 14.71 -4.09
N ARG A 237 18.30 14.75 -4.32
CA ARG A 237 19.28 14.87 -3.25
C ARG A 237 19.12 16.19 -2.49
N ARG A 238 18.82 17.30 -3.19
CA ARG A 238 18.45 18.57 -2.54
C ARG A 238 17.16 18.44 -1.72
N ILE A 239 16.14 17.75 -2.23
CA ILE A 239 14.91 17.49 -1.46
C ILE A 239 15.23 16.73 -0.18
N CYS A 240 16.01 15.65 -0.27
CA CYS A 240 16.41 14.85 0.89
C CYS A 240 17.23 15.66 1.89
N GLN A 241 18.10 16.56 1.42
CA GLN A 241 18.85 17.46 2.30
C GLN A 241 17.91 18.39 3.07
N HIS A 242 16.90 18.99 2.45
CA HIS A 242 15.99 19.91 3.16
C HIS A 242 14.95 19.18 4.02
N LEU A 243 14.52 17.99 3.61
CA LEU A 243 13.47 17.22 4.27
C LEU A 243 13.99 16.09 5.18
N ARG A 244 15.31 15.90 5.31
CA ARG A 244 15.93 14.94 6.25
C ARG A 244 15.29 14.91 7.66
N PRO A 245 14.80 16.02 8.24
CA PRO A 245 14.19 15.97 9.57
C PRO A 245 12.93 15.10 9.64
N VAL A 246 12.25 14.93 8.49
CA VAL A 246 10.95 14.27 8.36
C VAL A 246 10.97 13.08 7.40
N ILE A 247 11.95 12.97 6.50
CA ILE A 247 12.12 11.81 5.61
C ILE A 247 13.51 11.20 5.73
N THR A 248 13.61 9.90 5.48
CA THR A 248 14.87 9.16 5.41
C THR A 248 15.04 8.57 4.01
N PHE A 249 16.20 8.78 3.42
CA PHE A 249 16.63 8.07 2.21
C PHE A 249 17.60 6.95 2.61
N GLN A 250 17.23 5.70 2.31
CA GLN A 250 18.04 4.51 2.55
C GLN A 250 18.65 4.08 1.22
N THR A 251 19.97 4.11 1.14
CA THR A 251 20.72 3.58 -0.01
C THR A 251 20.72 2.05 0.02
N PRO A 252 20.71 1.39 -1.15
CA PRO A 252 20.82 -0.07 -1.20
C PRO A 252 22.22 -0.53 -0.75
N PRO A 253 22.35 -1.77 -0.24
CA PRO A 253 23.64 -2.41 0.02
C PRO A 253 24.56 -2.43 -1.21
N SER A 254 25.88 -2.47 -1.00
CA SER A 254 26.86 -2.41 -2.09
C SER A 254 26.88 -3.65 -3.00
N ASP A 255 26.45 -4.80 -2.49
CA ASP A 255 26.37 -6.10 -3.16
C ASP A 255 24.99 -6.39 -3.78
N PHE A 256 24.05 -5.44 -3.66
CA PHE A 256 22.64 -5.64 -3.97
C PHE A 256 22.34 -5.94 -5.46
N LEU A 257 23.29 -5.65 -6.35
CA LEU A 257 23.22 -5.95 -7.78
C LEU A 257 24.25 -6.99 -8.24
N ASN A 258 24.89 -7.70 -7.31
CA ASN A 258 25.73 -8.82 -7.68
C ASN A 258 24.90 -9.89 -8.40
N ASP A 259 25.53 -10.59 -9.35
CA ASP A 259 24.92 -11.68 -10.12
C ASP A 259 23.70 -11.28 -10.95
N LEU A 260 23.60 -10.00 -11.36
CA LEU A 260 22.59 -9.59 -12.34
C LEU A 260 22.81 -10.31 -13.68
N PRO A 261 21.72 -10.60 -14.42
CA PRO A 261 21.79 -11.07 -15.79
C PRO A 261 22.57 -10.11 -16.71
N ASP A 262 22.92 -10.60 -17.91
CA ASP A 262 23.68 -9.85 -18.91
C ASP A 262 23.13 -8.41 -19.07
N PRO A 263 23.96 -7.38 -18.78
CA PRO A 263 23.52 -6.00 -18.75
C PRO A 263 23.20 -5.43 -20.14
N THR A 264 23.51 -6.15 -21.22
CA THR A 264 23.23 -5.73 -22.60
C THR A 264 21.85 -6.15 -23.08
N HIS A 265 21.20 -7.09 -22.39
CA HIS A 265 19.89 -7.60 -22.76
C HIS A 265 18.76 -6.90 -21.98
N SER A 266 17.65 -6.63 -22.66
CA SER A 266 16.45 -6.10 -22.00
C SER A 266 15.82 -7.14 -21.07
N PHE A 267 15.28 -6.68 -19.94
CA PHE A 267 14.54 -7.49 -18.97
C PHE A 267 13.41 -8.31 -19.57
N TYR A 268 12.78 -7.79 -20.64
CA TYR A 268 11.64 -8.43 -21.32
C TYR A 268 12.04 -9.03 -22.69
N GLY A 269 13.32 -9.33 -22.89
CA GLY A 269 13.84 -9.91 -24.12
C GLY A 269 13.45 -11.38 -24.33
N PRO A 270 13.57 -11.91 -25.57
CA PRO A 270 13.28 -13.31 -25.87
C PRO A 270 14.21 -14.26 -25.11
N GLY A 271 13.65 -15.31 -24.49
CA GLY A 271 14.42 -16.35 -23.79
C GLY A 271 14.55 -16.18 -22.27
N MET A 272 13.97 -15.11 -21.72
CA MET A 272 13.96 -14.82 -20.29
C MET A 272 12.61 -15.20 -19.68
N SER A 273 12.60 -16.18 -18.77
CA SER A 273 11.43 -16.59 -17.97
C SER A 273 11.70 -16.21 -16.52
N TYR A 274 11.36 -14.96 -16.13
CA TYR A 274 11.62 -14.41 -14.79
C TYR A 274 10.36 -14.24 -13.94
N ASN A 275 9.21 -14.69 -14.43
CA ASN A 275 7.93 -14.50 -13.74
C ASN A 275 7.87 -15.17 -12.34
N ASP A 276 8.89 -15.95 -11.96
CA ASP A 276 8.96 -16.67 -10.68
C ASP A 276 10.12 -16.23 -9.75
N ASP A 277 10.93 -15.21 -10.09
CA ASP A 277 12.01 -14.72 -9.19
C ASP A 277 11.64 -13.41 -8.48
N THR A 278 10.76 -13.53 -7.49
CA THR A 278 10.33 -12.41 -6.62
C THR A 278 11.53 -11.74 -5.93
N ALA A 279 12.60 -12.47 -5.63
CA ALA A 279 13.76 -11.91 -4.96
C ALA A 279 14.52 -10.94 -5.89
N LEU A 280 14.71 -11.31 -7.15
CA LEU A 280 15.29 -10.43 -8.17
C LEU A 280 14.43 -9.17 -8.37
N GLU A 281 13.11 -9.33 -8.45
CA GLU A 281 12.20 -8.21 -8.62
C GLU A 281 12.28 -7.21 -7.47
N ILE A 282 12.31 -7.69 -6.22
CA ILE A 282 12.53 -6.85 -5.03
C ILE A 282 13.86 -6.11 -5.12
N ARG A 283 14.94 -6.76 -5.59
CA ARG A 283 16.23 -6.10 -5.79
C ARG A 283 16.15 -4.99 -6.84
N LEU A 284 15.50 -5.26 -7.97
CA LEU A 284 15.35 -4.28 -9.04
C LEU A 284 14.52 -3.06 -8.63
N PHE A 285 13.44 -3.25 -7.86
CA PHE A 285 12.66 -2.14 -7.32
C PHE A 285 13.45 -1.24 -6.36
N ASN A 286 14.39 -1.83 -5.63
CA ASN A 286 15.18 -1.14 -4.60
C ASN A 286 16.57 -0.73 -5.10
N VAL A 287 16.84 -0.82 -6.40
CA VAL A 287 18.16 -0.60 -7.00
C VAL A 287 18.75 0.80 -6.74
N HIS A 288 17.90 1.80 -6.51
CA HIS A 288 18.32 3.15 -6.12
C HIS A 288 17.91 3.51 -4.69
N GLY A 289 17.55 2.50 -3.90
CA GLY A 289 17.16 2.66 -2.51
C GLY A 289 15.70 3.04 -2.33
N THR A 290 15.37 3.34 -1.07
CA THR A 290 14.02 3.63 -0.64
C THR A 290 13.92 4.95 0.11
N LEU A 291 12.75 5.56 0.03
CA LEU A 291 12.40 6.74 0.81
C LEU A 291 11.39 6.33 1.89
N ASN A 292 11.52 6.89 3.09
CA ASN A 292 10.61 6.65 4.21
C ASN A 292 10.28 7.97 4.91
N VAL A 293 9.17 8.02 5.63
CA VAL A 293 8.85 9.13 6.54
C VAL A 293 9.28 8.71 7.96
N HIS A 294 9.90 9.60 8.72
CA HIS A 294 10.37 9.29 10.08
C HIS A 294 9.24 8.96 11.06
N HIS A 295 8.04 9.50 10.84
CA HIS A 295 6.89 9.29 11.70
C HIS A 295 5.58 9.59 10.95
N LYS A 296 4.55 8.75 11.15
CA LYS A 296 3.23 8.87 10.50
C LYS A 296 2.57 10.24 10.68
N SER A 297 2.81 10.90 11.81
CA SER A 297 2.25 12.24 12.09
C SER A 297 2.62 13.31 11.06
N PHE A 298 3.77 13.20 10.40
CA PHE A 298 4.14 14.14 9.33
C PHE A 298 3.23 13.95 8.12
N PHE A 299 2.94 12.71 7.77
CA PHE A 299 2.02 12.41 6.69
C PHE A 299 0.58 12.84 7.04
N ASP A 300 0.11 12.55 8.26
CA ASP A 300 -1.20 13.01 8.75
C ASP A 300 -1.33 14.54 8.69
N PHE A 301 -0.25 15.24 9.03
CA PHE A 301 -0.17 16.69 8.91
C PHE A 301 -0.33 17.15 7.45
N LEU A 302 0.39 16.52 6.50
CA LEU A 302 0.35 16.88 5.08
C LEU A 302 -1.01 16.66 4.42
N ILE A 303 -1.78 15.66 4.86
CA ILE A 303 -3.09 15.35 4.25
C ILE A 303 -4.24 16.15 4.86
N ASP A 304 -4.04 16.76 6.03
CA ASP A 304 -5.04 17.57 6.72
C ASP A 304 -4.88 19.06 6.37
N PRO A 305 -5.82 19.66 5.61
CA PRO A 305 -5.73 21.06 5.20
C PRO A 305 -5.82 22.04 6.37
N SER A 306 -6.42 21.66 7.49
CA SER A 306 -6.49 22.50 8.69
C SER A 306 -5.13 22.61 9.39
N ARG A 307 -4.25 21.62 9.22
CA ARG A 307 -2.93 21.56 9.85
C ARG A 307 -1.82 22.09 8.95
N SER A 308 -1.80 21.68 7.68
CA SER A 308 -0.69 21.99 6.75
C SER A 308 -0.93 23.17 5.81
N SER A 309 -2.15 23.72 5.75
CA SER A 309 -2.47 24.93 4.98
C SER A 309 -1.95 24.85 3.53
N ASP A 310 -1.08 25.76 3.10
CA ASP A 310 -0.50 25.84 1.75
C ASP A 310 0.37 24.62 1.36
N PHE A 311 0.81 23.83 2.35
CA PHE A 311 1.57 22.60 2.12
C PHE A 311 0.70 21.35 2.05
N CYS A 312 -0.63 21.50 2.15
CA CYS A 312 -1.54 20.37 2.14
C CYS A 312 -1.52 19.64 0.80
N VAL A 313 -1.00 18.41 0.77
CA VAL A 313 -0.77 17.66 -0.47
C VAL A 313 -2.06 17.14 -1.10
N THR A 314 -3.16 17.17 -0.37
CA THR A 314 -4.50 16.84 -0.86
C THR A 314 -5.22 18.05 -1.47
N ALA A 315 -4.62 19.25 -1.41
CA ALA A 315 -5.18 20.44 -2.02
C ALA A 315 -5.39 20.27 -3.55
N PRO A 316 -6.54 20.67 -4.10
CA PRO A 316 -6.86 20.51 -5.53
C PRO A 316 -5.76 21.01 -6.48
N ALA A 317 -5.11 22.13 -6.14
CA ALA A 317 -4.04 22.68 -6.96
C ALA A 317 -2.82 21.76 -7.07
N ILE A 318 -2.39 21.16 -5.95
CA ILE A 318 -1.25 20.23 -5.91
C ILE A 318 -1.62 18.92 -6.60
N ARG A 319 -2.80 18.37 -6.31
CA ARG A 319 -3.31 17.16 -6.98
C ARG A 319 -3.40 17.31 -8.50
N ASN A 320 -3.86 18.48 -8.97
CA ASN A 320 -3.95 18.77 -10.41
C ASN A 320 -2.57 18.85 -11.08
N ARG A 321 -1.57 19.44 -10.40
CA ARG A 321 -0.19 19.48 -10.87
C ARG A 321 0.42 18.09 -10.94
N LEU A 322 0.18 17.26 -9.93
CA LEU A 322 0.62 15.86 -9.93
C LEU A 322 -0.04 15.09 -11.09
N PHE A 323 -1.35 15.21 -11.26
CA PHE A 323 -2.05 14.56 -12.35
C PHE A 323 -1.54 14.97 -13.73
N GLU A 324 -1.28 16.27 -13.91
CA GLU A 324 -0.67 16.78 -15.14
C GLU A 324 0.72 16.19 -15.38
N CYS A 325 1.57 16.15 -14.35
CA CYS A 325 2.91 15.56 -14.39
C CYS A 325 2.84 14.08 -14.83
N ILE A 326 1.99 13.28 -14.19
CA ILE A 326 1.84 11.85 -14.52
C ILE A 326 1.31 11.65 -15.95
N ILE A 327 0.34 12.45 -16.42
CA ILE A 327 -0.13 12.39 -17.82
C ILE A 327 1.02 12.69 -18.79
N GLN A 328 1.81 13.72 -18.53
CA GLN A 328 2.93 14.09 -19.38
C GLN A 328 3.97 12.98 -19.46
N GLN A 329 4.36 12.41 -18.32
CA GLN A 329 5.28 11.27 -18.29
C GLN A 329 4.67 10.05 -19.00
N GLN A 330 3.39 9.76 -18.78
CA GLN A 330 2.71 8.67 -19.46
C GLN A 330 2.77 8.79 -20.98
N ILE A 331 2.52 9.99 -21.53
CA ILE A 331 2.62 10.25 -22.97
C ILE A 331 4.07 10.11 -23.45
N ARG A 332 5.04 10.60 -22.67
CA ARG A 332 6.47 10.53 -22.98
C ARG A 332 6.97 9.08 -23.01
N PHE A 333 6.70 8.28 -21.98
CA PHE A 333 7.08 6.87 -21.97
C PHE A 333 6.37 6.09 -23.09
N ALA A 334 5.07 6.32 -23.29
CA ALA A 334 4.32 5.66 -24.37
C ALA A 334 4.90 5.95 -25.77
N SER A 335 5.44 7.13 -26.03
CA SER A 335 6.01 7.48 -27.34
C SER A 335 7.30 6.72 -27.66
N SER A 336 8.02 6.27 -26.61
CA SER A 336 9.24 5.49 -26.70
C SER A 336 9.02 4.00 -26.99
N TYR A 337 7.78 3.51 -26.94
CA TYR A 337 7.44 2.12 -27.20
C TYR A 337 6.80 1.92 -28.57
N MET A 338 7.02 0.75 -29.16
CA MET A 338 6.24 0.18 -30.25
C MET A 338 5.54 -1.09 -29.79
N VAL A 339 4.40 -1.39 -30.41
CA VAL A 339 3.70 -2.65 -30.19
C VAL A 339 4.24 -3.68 -31.16
N GLN A 340 4.88 -4.74 -30.65
CA GLN A 340 5.34 -5.89 -31.42
C GLN A 340 4.32 -7.02 -31.31
N SER A 341 3.97 -7.62 -32.46
CA SER A 341 3.04 -8.76 -32.58
C SER A 341 1.65 -8.58 -31.93
N GLY A 342 1.31 -7.36 -31.48
CA GLY A 342 0.03 -7.07 -30.82
C GLY A 342 0.02 -7.28 -29.31
N SER A 343 1.04 -7.93 -28.74
CA SER A 343 1.05 -8.41 -27.35
C SER A 343 2.30 -8.07 -26.54
N ALA A 344 3.31 -7.46 -27.16
CA ALA A 344 4.51 -6.99 -26.46
C ALA A 344 4.82 -5.51 -26.78
N LEU A 345 5.42 -4.81 -25.81
CA LEU A 345 6.03 -3.51 -26.01
C LEU A 345 7.54 -3.68 -26.21
N VAL A 346 8.06 -3.03 -27.24
CA VAL A 346 9.49 -2.96 -27.52
C VAL A 346 9.93 -1.51 -27.54
N SER A 347 11.09 -1.21 -26.95
CA SER A 347 11.69 0.12 -27.02
C SER A 347 11.97 0.51 -28.48
N ARG A 348 11.68 1.76 -28.85
CA ARG A 348 12.06 2.33 -30.15
C ARG A 348 13.53 2.72 -30.21
N GLU A 349 14.09 3.01 -29.05
CA GLU A 349 15.46 3.44 -28.86
C GLU A 349 16.30 2.25 -28.43
N ASP A 350 17.53 2.20 -28.91
CA ASP A 350 18.48 1.12 -28.63
C ASP A 350 18.89 1.05 -27.14
N ASN A 351 18.59 2.10 -26.35
CA ASN A 351 18.95 2.18 -24.94
C ASN A 351 17.78 2.76 -24.12
N SER A 352 17.37 2.05 -23.07
CA SER A 352 16.28 2.44 -22.17
C SER A 352 16.64 3.60 -21.23
N SER A 353 17.93 3.84 -20.95
CA SER A 353 18.41 4.88 -20.02
C SER A 353 18.05 6.31 -20.43
N SER A 354 17.93 6.60 -21.73
CA SER A 354 17.68 7.93 -22.30
C SER A 354 16.41 8.62 -21.78
N LEU A 355 15.40 7.82 -21.40
CA LEU A 355 14.10 8.31 -20.91
C LEU A 355 14.03 8.42 -19.40
N LEU A 356 14.92 7.73 -18.68
CA LEU A 356 14.96 7.71 -17.23
C LEU A 356 15.68 8.94 -16.69
N THR A 357 15.15 9.55 -15.64
CA THR A 357 15.89 10.54 -14.84
C THR A 357 16.82 9.88 -13.82
N TRP A 358 16.60 8.58 -13.58
CA TRP A 358 17.41 7.69 -12.74
C TRP A 358 17.72 6.39 -13.50
N PRO A 359 18.64 6.43 -14.48
CA PRO A 359 19.17 5.22 -15.09
C PRO A 359 20.22 4.57 -14.17
N GLN A 360 20.32 3.25 -14.24
CA GLN A 360 21.38 2.47 -13.59
C GLN A 360 22.56 2.22 -14.53
N GLY A 361 22.33 2.14 -15.84
CA GLY A 361 23.36 1.94 -16.87
C GLY A 361 23.44 0.51 -17.43
N SER A 362 22.70 -0.44 -16.86
CA SER A 362 22.43 -1.76 -17.43
C SER A 362 21.12 -1.72 -18.21
N GLU A 363 21.10 -2.15 -19.47
CA GLU A 363 19.85 -2.24 -20.25
C GLU A 363 18.84 -3.20 -19.60
N PHE A 364 19.33 -4.23 -18.90
CA PHE A 364 18.50 -5.11 -18.10
C PHE A 364 17.72 -4.34 -17.03
N VAL A 365 18.43 -3.57 -16.20
CA VAL A 365 17.80 -2.79 -15.12
C VAL A 365 16.99 -1.62 -15.67
N ASP A 366 17.50 -0.93 -16.68
CA ASP A 366 16.88 0.27 -17.22
C ASP A 366 15.59 -0.05 -17.97
N SER A 367 15.55 -1.16 -18.72
CA SER A 367 14.29 -1.60 -19.36
C SER A 367 13.25 -2.07 -18.34
N PHE A 368 13.67 -2.67 -17.21
CA PHE A 368 12.79 -2.94 -16.08
C PHE A 368 12.22 -1.65 -15.50
N LEU A 369 13.07 -0.69 -15.10
CA LEU A 369 12.67 0.57 -14.50
C LEU A 369 11.75 1.36 -15.43
N LYS A 370 12.04 1.38 -16.73
CA LYS A 370 11.23 2.05 -17.76
C LYS A 370 9.83 1.45 -17.86
N LEU A 371 9.70 0.13 -17.96
CA LEU A 371 8.38 -0.51 -18.08
C LEU A 371 7.58 -0.39 -16.78
N TRP A 372 8.22 -0.58 -15.62
CA TRP A 372 7.55 -0.46 -14.33
C TRP A 372 7.15 0.96 -13.99
N THR A 373 7.95 1.97 -14.35
CA THR A 373 7.54 3.37 -14.22
C THR A 373 6.32 3.66 -15.09
N PHE A 374 6.32 3.19 -16.34
CA PHE A 374 5.17 3.34 -17.25
C PHE A 374 3.91 2.62 -16.72
N SER A 375 4.05 1.41 -16.20
CA SER A 375 2.94 0.65 -15.61
C SER A 375 2.43 1.29 -14.31
N SER A 376 3.31 1.78 -13.45
CA SER A 376 2.94 2.45 -12.19
C SER A 376 2.23 3.79 -12.43
N ASN A 377 2.70 4.58 -13.41
CA ASN A 377 1.98 5.79 -13.84
C ASN A 377 0.60 5.45 -14.41
N SER A 378 0.50 4.31 -15.10
CA SER A 378 -0.75 3.79 -15.60
C SER A 378 -1.71 3.36 -14.49
N SER A 379 -1.29 2.92 -13.31
CA SER A 379 -2.25 2.58 -12.26
C SER A 379 -2.90 3.84 -11.66
N TYR A 380 -2.15 4.94 -11.59
CA TYR A 380 -2.61 6.22 -11.02
C TYR A 380 -3.70 6.93 -11.85
N LEU A 381 -3.68 6.77 -13.17
CA LEU A 381 -4.57 7.49 -14.09
C LEU A 381 -5.91 6.77 -14.35
N PHE A 382 -6.22 5.71 -13.60
CA PHE A 382 -7.27 4.76 -13.96
C PHE A 382 -8.26 4.45 -12.84
N PRO A 383 -9.49 4.02 -13.18
CA PRO A 383 -10.57 3.69 -12.25
C PRO A 383 -10.23 2.67 -11.17
N ASP A 384 -9.11 1.97 -11.34
CA ASP A 384 -8.61 0.96 -10.43
C ASP A 384 -8.09 1.56 -9.11
N ASN A 385 -7.53 2.77 -9.16
CA ASN A 385 -6.95 3.44 -8.01
C ASN A 385 -8.02 4.30 -7.28
N PRO A 386 -8.25 4.17 -5.96
CA PRO A 386 -9.16 5.03 -5.19
C PRO A 386 -8.87 6.50 -5.36
N TYR A 387 -7.58 6.81 -5.41
CA TYR A 387 -7.11 8.17 -5.53
C TYR A 387 -7.64 8.78 -6.82
N PHE A 388 -7.82 7.99 -7.88
CA PHE A 388 -8.42 8.45 -9.13
C PHE A 388 -9.85 8.99 -8.93
N TYR A 389 -10.67 8.37 -8.07
CA TYR A 389 -12.01 8.89 -7.76
C TYR A 389 -11.96 10.20 -7.00
N GLN A 390 -11.12 10.27 -5.97
CA GLN A 390 -10.94 11.50 -5.20
C GLN A 390 -10.43 12.63 -6.11
N LEU A 391 -9.49 12.32 -6.98
CA LEU A 391 -8.93 13.23 -7.96
C LEU A 391 -9.95 13.68 -9.00
N LEU A 392 -10.82 12.77 -9.47
CA LEU A 392 -11.89 13.09 -10.41
C LEU A 392 -12.83 14.17 -9.88
N GLU A 393 -12.98 14.29 -8.57
CA GLU A 393 -13.80 15.34 -7.94
C GLU A 393 -13.16 16.73 -8.06
N THR A 394 -11.83 16.81 -8.04
CA THR A 394 -11.08 18.09 -7.98
C THR A 394 -10.37 18.46 -9.29
N VAL A 395 -10.23 17.52 -10.22
CA VAL A 395 -9.50 17.70 -11.46
C VAL A 395 -10.23 18.61 -12.46
N SER A 396 -9.47 19.49 -13.10
CA SER A 396 -10.03 20.42 -14.08
C SER A 396 -10.44 19.71 -15.37
N SER A 397 -11.50 20.21 -16.02
CA SER A 397 -11.97 19.67 -17.30
C SER A 397 -10.94 19.78 -18.44
N SER A 398 -9.96 20.70 -18.33
CA SER A 398 -8.86 20.78 -19.29
C SER A 398 -7.87 19.64 -19.10
N LEU A 399 -7.51 19.29 -17.87
CA LEU A 399 -6.63 18.16 -17.57
C LEU A 399 -7.30 16.83 -17.89
N LEU A 400 -8.60 16.67 -17.61
CA LEU A 400 -9.34 15.47 -18.01
C LEU A 400 -9.33 15.25 -19.52
N ARG A 401 -9.40 16.31 -20.33
CA ARG A 401 -9.28 16.19 -21.79
C ARG A 401 -7.89 15.72 -22.23
N LYS A 402 -6.82 16.02 -21.47
CA LYS A 402 -5.47 15.49 -21.77
C LYS A 402 -5.39 13.98 -21.56
N LEU A 403 -6.19 13.42 -20.64
CA LEU A 403 -6.27 11.98 -20.41
C LEU A 403 -6.68 11.21 -21.69
N ALA A 404 -7.45 11.83 -22.59
CA ALA A 404 -7.84 11.23 -23.86
C ALA A 404 -6.67 11.02 -24.85
N GLN A 405 -5.51 11.65 -24.59
CA GLN A 405 -4.31 11.55 -25.44
C GLN A 405 -3.42 10.35 -25.08
N VAL A 406 -3.64 9.75 -23.90
CA VAL A 406 -2.92 8.56 -23.42
C VAL A 406 -3.14 7.40 -24.40
N ASP A 407 -2.09 6.60 -24.58
CA ASP A 407 -2.14 5.39 -25.38
C ASP A 407 -2.63 4.20 -24.53
N TYR A 408 -3.94 3.98 -24.52
CA TYR A 408 -4.60 2.93 -23.75
C TYR A 408 -4.24 1.54 -24.24
N ARG A 409 -3.91 1.41 -25.53
CA ARG A 409 -3.45 0.15 -26.10
C ARG A 409 -2.09 -0.22 -25.50
N LYS A 410 -1.12 0.69 -25.51
CA LYS A 410 0.19 0.44 -24.90
C LYS A 410 0.09 0.20 -23.41
N ARG A 411 -0.76 0.97 -22.71
CA ARG A 411 -1.05 0.74 -21.29
C ARG A 411 -1.54 -0.68 -21.02
N LEU A 412 -2.52 -1.15 -21.78
CA LEU A 412 -3.05 -2.50 -21.59
C LEU A 412 -1.97 -3.57 -21.83
N ILE A 413 -1.16 -3.40 -22.86
CA ILE A 413 -0.06 -4.33 -23.15
C ILE A 413 1.00 -4.30 -22.03
N SER A 414 1.39 -3.12 -21.52
CA SER A 414 2.34 -3.05 -20.40
C SER A 414 1.79 -3.71 -19.14
N THR A 415 0.49 -3.55 -18.85
CA THR A 415 -0.15 -4.23 -17.71
C THR A 415 -0.07 -5.75 -17.87
N VAL A 416 -0.34 -6.29 -19.06
CA VAL A 416 -0.22 -7.74 -19.33
C VAL A 416 1.23 -8.22 -19.26
N MET A 417 2.19 -7.42 -19.72
CA MET A 417 3.61 -7.79 -19.63
C MET A 417 4.11 -7.84 -18.18
N VAL A 418 3.75 -6.82 -17.39
CA VAL A 418 4.20 -6.68 -15.99
C VAL A 418 3.53 -7.71 -15.07
N ASN A 419 2.25 -8.02 -15.32
CA ASN A 419 1.50 -9.00 -14.52
C ASN A 419 1.45 -10.38 -15.20
N GLY A 420 2.15 -10.64 -16.29
CA GLY A 420 2.11 -11.93 -16.98
C GLY A 420 0.72 -12.39 -17.47
N LEU A 421 0.67 -13.63 -17.97
CA LEU A 421 -0.56 -14.28 -18.46
C LEU A 421 -1.12 -15.25 -17.42
N GLY A 422 -2.45 -15.32 -17.31
CA GLY A 422 -3.14 -16.26 -16.42
C GLY A 422 -3.74 -15.63 -15.17
N LEU A 423 -3.86 -16.45 -14.12
CA LEU A 423 -4.29 -16.01 -12.80
C LEU A 423 -3.06 -15.72 -11.94
N TRP A 424 -2.99 -14.55 -11.33
CA TRP A 424 -2.07 -14.33 -10.22
C TRP A 424 -2.53 -15.18 -9.04
N THR A 425 -1.97 -16.38 -8.91
CA THR A 425 -2.23 -17.32 -7.81
C THR A 425 -1.24 -17.07 -6.68
N GLY A 426 -1.68 -16.38 -5.65
CA GLY A 426 -0.85 -16.00 -4.50
C GLY A 426 -1.34 -14.64 -4.04
N ALA A 427 -1.73 -14.52 -2.78
CA ALA A 427 -2.43 -13.34 -2.28
C ALA A 427 -1.56 -12.07 -2.36
N SER A 428 -1.63 -11.38 -3.49
CA SER A 428 -1.65 -9.93 -3.52
C SER A 428 -2.89 -9.51 -4.31
N VAL A 429 -3.86 -8.96 -3.59
CA VAL A 429 -4.80 -8.02 -4.19
C VAL A 429 -3.90 -6.83 -4.58
N ALA A 430 -3.35 -6.82 -5.79
CA ALA A 430 -2.71 -5.63 -6.30
C ALA A 430 -3.76 -4.53 -6.16
N GLY A 431 -3.46 -3.51 -5.34
CA GLY A 431 -4.35 -2.50 -4.77
C GLY A 431 -5.15 -1.68 -5.79
N CYS A 432 -5.94 -2.36 -6.62
CA CYS A 432 -7.12 -1.81 -7.22
C CYS A 432 -8.16 -1.97 -6.14
N PHE A 433 -8.56 -0.90 -5.47
CA PHE A 433 -9.59 -0.94 -4.42
C PHE A 433 -11.00 -1.25 -4.99
N ARG A 434 -11.02 -1.88 -6.16
CA ARG A 434 -12.13 -2.32 -6.99
C ARG A 434 -11.92 -3.69 -7.65
N ALA A 435 -10.79 -4.39 -7.50
CA ALA A 435 -10.66 -5.72 -8.10
C ALA A 435 -10.23 -6.72 -7.03
N GLY A 436 -11.17 -7.59 -6.64
CA GLY A 436 -10.87 -8.73 -5.78
C GLY A 436 -10.01 -9.77 -6.50
N VAL A 437 -10.17 -9.89 -7.82
CA VAL A 437 -9.36 -10.77 -8.68
C VAL A 437 -9.18 -10.15 -10.07
N CYS A 438 -7.95 -10.21 -10.61
CA CYS A 438 -7.62 -9.87 -11.99
C CYS A 438 -7.24 -11.13 -12.78
N ARG A 439 -7.56 -11.15 -14.08
CA ARG A 439 -7.10 -12.17 -15.02
C ARG A 439 -6.61 -11.54 -16.31
N TYR A 440 -5.48 -12.02 -16.81
CA TYR A 440 -4.84 -11.50 -18.02
C TYR A 440 -4.85 -12.55 -19.12
N THR A 441 -5.23 -12.11 -20.32
CA THR A 441 -5.07 -12.88 -21.56
C THR A 441 -4.29 -12.04 -22.56
N GLU A 442 -3.95 -12.62 -23.72
CA GLU A 442 -3.33 -11.85 -24.78
C GLU A 442 -4.23 -10.65 -25.17
N GLY A 443 -3.72 -9.44 -24.93
CA GLY A 443 -4.42 -8.20 -25.25
C GLY A 443 -5.69 -7.89 -24.44
N SER A 444 -5.96 -8.57 -23.33
CA SER A 444 -7.12 -8.27 -22.47
C SER A 444 -6.82 -8.38 -20.97
N GLU A 445 -7.46 -7.51 -20.19
CA GLU A 445 -7.46 -7.49 -18.73
C GLU A 445 -8.90 -7.65 -18.26
N PHE A 446 -9.17 -8.66 -17.43
CA PHE A 446 -10.46 -8.94 -16.81
C PHE A 446 -10.37 -8.68 -15.30
N LYS A 447 -11.42 -8.09 -14.72
CA LYS A 447 -11.49 -7.72 -13.31
C LYS A 447 -12.83 -8.12 -12.70
N CYS A 448 -12.80 -8.51 -11.44
CA CYS A 448 -13.96 -8.93 -10.67
C CYS A 448 -14.00 -8.32 -9.28
N ILE A 449 -15.15 -7.76 -8.91
CA ILE A 449 -15.61 -7.60 -7.53
C ILE A 449 -16.58 -8.74 -7.28
N ASN A 450 -16.19 -9.65 -6.40
CA ASN A 450 -17.02 -10.76 -5.97
C ASN A 450 -17.98 -10.32 -4.85
N LYS A 451 -18.85 -11.25 -4.44
CA LYS A 451 -19.84 -11.04 -3.38
C LYS A 451 -19.24 -10.46 -2.09
N ASP A 452 -18.09 -10.98 -1.65
CA ASP A 452 -17.45 -10.58 -0.39
C ASP A 452 -17.00 -9.12 -0.37
N ASN A 453 -16.77 -8.54 -1.56
CA ASN A 453 -16.30 -7.16 -1.70
C ASN A 453 -17.35 -6.23 -2.32
N TYR A 454 -18.51 -6.74 -2.73
CA TYR A 454 -19.51 -5.96 -3.45
C TYR A 454 -20.11 -4.84 -2.60
N ASP A 455 -20.24 -5.02 -1.29
CA ASP A 455 -20.74 -3.98 -0.39
C ASP A 455 -19.80 -2.76 -0.32
N ARG A 456 -18.53 -2.91 -0.72
CA ARG A 456 -17.56 -1.81 -0.85
C ARG A 456 -17.69 -1.06 -2.18
N PHE A 457 -18.41 -1.63 -3.15
CA PHE A 457 -18.58 -1.03 -4.46
C PHE A 457 -19.58 0.13 -4.42
N ASN A 458 -19.06 1.36 -4.55
CA ASN A 458 -19.91 2.54 -4.65
C ASN A 458 -20.37 2.78 -6.10
N SER A 459 -21.52 2.22 -6.46
CA SER A 459 -22.16 2.39 -7.78
C SER A 459 -22.39 3.86 -8.14
N SER A 460 -22.75 4.71 -7.15
CA SER A 460 -23.02 6.13 -7.42
C SER A 460 -21.75 6.89 -7.85
N THR A 461 -20.62 6.61 -7.20
CA THR A 461 -19.30 7.16 -7.56
C THR A 461 -18.86 6.64 -8.91
N PHE A 462 -19.11 5.37 -9.22
CA PHE A 462 -18.82 4.78 -10.52
C PHE A 462 -19.55 5.49 -11.67
N TYR A 463 -20.87 5.64 -11.59
CA TYR A 463 -21.65 6.29 -12.64
C TYR A 463 -21.27 7.78 -12.81
N ARG A 464 -20.93 8.46 -11.71
CA ARG A 464 -20.42 9.83 -11.75
C ARG A 464 -19.10 9.93 -12.51
N MET A 465 -18.18 8.97 -12.30
CA MET A 465 -16.94 8.87 -13.06
C MET A 465 -17.23 8.70 -14.55
N ILE A 466 -18.05 7.72 -14.94
CA ILE A 466 -18.39 7.47 -16.36
C ILE A 466 -18.86 8.77 -17.02
N LYS A 467 -19.83 9.46 -16.40
CA LYS A 467 -20.35 10.72 -16.92
C LYS A 467 -19.26 11.78 -17.09
N LYS A 468 -18.33 11.92 -16.14
CA LYS A 468 -17.21 12.86 -16.23
C LYS A 468 -16.27 12.51 -17.39
N LEU A 469 -15.93 11.23 -17.54
CA LEU A 469 -15.06 10.75 -18.62
C LEU A 469 -15.72 10.92 -20.00
N GLU A 470 -17.02 10.67 -20.12
CA GLU A 470 -17.79 10.91 -21.36
C GLU A 470 -17.81 12.39 -21.74
N ILE A 471 -18.13 13.28 -20.78
CA ILE A 471 -18.16 14.73 -21.00
C ILE A 471 -16.76 15.25 -21.41
N ALA A 472 -15.71 14.72 -20.80
CA ALA A 472 -14.33 15.05 -21.16
C ALA A 472 -13.89 14.41 -22.50
N GLY A 473 -14.72 13.55 -23.10
CA GLY A 473 -14.42 12.84 -24.33
C GLY A 473 -13.40 11.73 -24.19
N VAL A 474 -13.01 11.35 -22.96
CA VAL A 474 -12.04 10.28 -22.69
C VAL A 474 -12.62 8.92 -23.08
N ILE A 475 -13.91 8.72 -22.81
CA ILE A 475 -14.65 7.53 -23.22
C ILE A 475 -15.83 7.90 -24.12
N ARG A 476 -16.26 6.98 -24.97
CA ARG A 476 -17.45 7.14 -25.82
C ARG A 476 -18.23 5.84 -25.89
N PRO A 477 -19.57 5.84 -25.79
CA PRO A 477 -20.37 4.63 -26.01
C PRO A 477 -19.99 3.97 -27.33
N TRP A 478 -19.79 2.66 -27.31
CA TRP A 478 -19.41 1.90 -28.49
C TRP A 478 -20.45 0.82 -28.79
N HIS A 479 -20.97 0.86 -30.02
CA HIS A 479 -21.89 -0.13 -30.53
C HIS A 479 -21.20 -0.89 -31.66
N PRO A 480 -20.96 -2.21 -31.54
CA PRO A 480 -20.32 -2.98 -32.59
C PRO A 480 -21.16 -2.95 -33.87
N ARG A 481 -20.60 -2.46 -34.98
CA ARG A 481 -21.22 -2.65 -36.31
C ARG A 481 -20.89 -4.06 -36.78
N LEU A 482 -21.90 -4.91 -36.91
CA LEU A 482 -21.70 -6.29 -37.33
C LEU A 482 -22.32 -6.54 -38.71
N GLY A 483 -21.50 -6.98 -39.66
CA GLY A 483 -21.94 -7.63 -40.87
C GLY A 483 -22.25 -9.11 -40.60
N SER A 484 -23.38 -9.56 -41.17
CA SER A 484 -23.93 -10.94 -41.16
C SER A 484 -24.64 -11.45 -39.89
N SER A 485 -25.67 -12.26 -40.15
CA SER A 485 -26.81 -12.63 -39.28
C SER A 485 -26.51 -13.48 -38.04
N ARG A 486 -25.27 -13.91 -37.82
CA ARG A 486 -24.87 -14.67 -36.61
C ARG A 486 -24.40 -13.80 -35.45
N ALA A 487 -24.12 -12.52 -35.70
CA ALA A 487 -23.61 -11.61 -34.69
C ALA A 487 -24.70 -10.69 -34.09
N SER A 488 -25.86 -10.62 -34.72
CA SER A 488 -27.06 -9.96 -34.18
C SER A 488 -27.63 -10.68 -32.94
N SER A 489 -27.48 -12.00 -32.82
CA SER A 489 -27.87 -12.75 -31.61
C SER A 489 -26.95 -12.46 -30.41
N LEU A 490 -25.69 -12.08 -30.65
CA LEU A 490 -24.73 -11.74 -29.59
C LEU A 490 -25.00 -10.39 -28.93
N LEU A 491 -25.77 -9.49 -29.55
CA LEU A 491 -26.14 -8.17 -29.04
C LEU A 491 -27.62 -8.07 -28.65
N HIS A 492 -28.52 -8.88 -29.22
CA HIS A 492 -29.95 -8.81 -28.92
C HIS A 492 -30.31 -9.12 -27.45
N SER A 493 -29.43 -9.78 -26.70
CA SER A 493 -29.59 -9.95 -25.24
C SER A 493 -29.15 -8.75 -24.40
N PHE A 494 -28.48 -7.74 -25.00
CA PHE A 494 -27.78 -6.69 -24.26
C PHE A 494 -28.38 -5.28 -24.37
N SER A 495 -29.33 -5.06 -25.29
CA SER A 495 -29.96 -3.74 -25.45
C SER A 495 -31.30 -3.58 -24.70
N SER A 496 -31.82 -4.61 -24.02
CA SER A 496 -33.14 -4.47 -23.36
C SER A 496 -33.45 -5.35 -22.16
N SER A 497 -32.51 -6.11 -21.59
CA SER A 497 -32.80 -6.77 -20.31
C SER A 497 -32.50 -5.82 -19.15
N LYS A 498 -33.38 -4.83 -18.94
CA LYS A 498 -33.60 -4.26 -17.61
C LYS A 498 -34.31 -5.31 -16.74
N SER A 499 -33.65 -6.44 -16.51
CA SER A 499 -34.01 -7.31 -15.39
C SER A 499 -33.70 -6.52 -14.12
N HIS A 500 -34.54 -6.64 -13.10
CA HIS A 500 -34.38 -5.88 -11.87
C HIS A 500 -32.97 -6.17 -11.29
N GLY A 501 -32.12 -5.14 -11.18
CA GLY A 501 -30.81 -5.25 -10.54
C GLY A 501 -29.58 -5.50 -11.42
N LYS A 502 -29.71 -5.80 -12.74
CA LYS A 502 -28.57 -6.04 -13.64
C LYS A 502 -28.34 -4.91 -14.66
N ASN A 503 -27.13 -4.37 -14.71
CA ASN A 503 -26.71 -3.30 -15.62
C ASN A 503 -25.41 -3.67 -16.36
N SER A 504 -25.24 -3.21 -17.59
CA SER A 504 -23.98 -3.38 -18.33
C SER A 504 -23.86 -2.33 -19.43
N ASP A 505 -22.66 -1.86 -19.71
CA ASP A 505 -22.39 -0.95 -20.84
C ASP A 505 -21.04 -1.25 -21.50
N LEU A 506 -20.86 -0.63 -22.66
CA LEU A 506 -19.72 -0.85 -23.54
C LEU A 506 -19.21 0.48 -24.11
N TYR A 507 -17.91 0.70 -23.93
CA TYR A 507 -17.24 1.95 -24.24
C TYR A 507 -16.01 1.73 -25.11
N LYS A 508 -15.71 2.73 -25.94
CA LYS A 508 -14.38 2.95 -26.50
C LYS A 508 -13.63 3.90 -25.55
N TYR A 509 -12.56 3.42 -24.94
CA TYR A 509 -11.73 4.20 -24.01
C TYR A 509 -10.52 4.74 -24.78
N GLY A 510 -10.38 6.07 -24.86
CA GLY A 510 -9.36 6.74 -25.66
C GLY A 510 -9.80 7.08 -27.09
N HIS A 511 -8.84 7.49 -27.93
CA HIS A 511 -9.09 8.01 -29.27
C HIS A 511 -8.35 7.26 -30.38
N GLY A 512 -8.99 7.17 -31.55
CA GLY A 512 -8.36 6.64 -32.76
C GLY A 512 -7.88 5.19 -32.61
N ASP A 513 -6.60 5.00 -32.89
CA ASP A 513 -5.79 3.78 -32.82
C ASP A 513 -5.17 3.53 -31.42
N LYS A 514 -5.22 4.53 -30.54
CA LYS A 514 -4.75 4.49 -29.15
C LYS A 514 -5.78 3.95 -28.16
N SER A 515 -6.97 3.62 -28.64
CA SER A 515 -8.10 3.23 -27.79
C SER A 515 -8.16 1.73 -27.53
N VAL A 516 -8.79 1.37 -26.41
CA VAL A 516 -9.24 0.00 -26.12
C VAL A 516 -10.76 -0.05 -26.00
N ILE A 517 -11.32 -1.25 -26.03
CA ILE A 517 -12.73 -1.48 -25.69
C ILE A 517 -12.81 -1.78 -24.20
N TRP A 518 -13.74 -1.11 -23.51
CA TRP A 518 -14.04 -1.32 -22.10
C TRP A 518 -15.48 -1.78 -21.96
N TYR A 519 -15.67 -2.97 -21.39
CA TYR A 519 -16.97 -3.52 -21.02
C TYR A 519 -17.07 -3.62 -19.51
N TRP A 520 -18.24 -3.34 -18.96
CA TRP A 520 -18.55 -3.66 -17.57
C TRP A 520 -19.97 -4.18 -17.44
N GLU A 521 -20.20 -5.02 -16.43
CA GLU A 521 -21.52 -5.40 -15.96
C GLU A 521 -21.56 -5.52 -14.43
N SER A 522 -22.71 -5.17 -13.86
CA SER A 522 -22.99 -5.20 -12.42
C SER A 522 -24.32 -5.89 -12.20
N ASP A 523 -24.39 -6.74 -11.19
CA ASP A 523 -25.59 -7.48 -10.82
C ASP A 523 -25.79 -7.35 -9.31
N THR A 524 -26.80 -6.58 -8.92
CA THR A 524 -27.05 -6.27 -7.51
C THR A 524 -27.62 -7.46 -6.75
N GLU A 525 -28.40 -8.31 -7.43
CA GLU A 525 -28.99 -9.50 -6.81
C GLU A 525 -27.91 -10.57 -6.55
N LYS A 526 -27.01 -10.74 -7.51
CA LYS A 526 -25.87 -11.68 -7.38
C LYS A 526 -24.63 -11.08 -6.74
N GLN A 527 -24.67 -9.79 -6.39
CA GLN A 527 -23.59 -9.04 -5.76
C GLN A 527 -22.24 -9.22 -6.47
N TYR A 528 -22.18 -8.97 -7.77
CA TYR A 528 -20.89 -8.91 -8.49
C TYR A 528 -20.80 -7.71 -9.42
N PHE A 529 -19.58 -7.26 -9.64
CA PHE A 529 -19.22 -6.33 -10.70
C PHE A 529 -18.04 -6.92 -11.48
N HIS A 530 -18.21 -7.07 -12.79
CA HIS A 530 -17.16 -7.54 -13.68
C HIS A 530 -16.87 -6.48 -14.72
N GLU A 531 -15.60 -6.32 -15.08
CA GLU A 531 -15.21 -5.49 -16.21
C GLU A 531 -14.04 -6.10 -16.98
N PHE A 532 -13.86 -5.65 -18.21
CA PHE A 532 -12.64 -5.93 -18.95
C PHE A 532 -12.26 -4.83 -19.92
N TYR A 533 -10.95 -4.71 -20.15
CA TYR A 533 -10.34 -3.87 -21.16
C TYR A 533 -9.69 -4.76 -22.23
N THR A 534 -9.86 -4.44 -23.51
CA THR A 534 -9.35 -5.29 -24.59
C THR A 534 -9.04 -4.56 -25.89
N VAL A 535 -8.05 -5.04 -26.63
CA VAL A 535 -7.82 -4.69 -28.05
C VAL A 535 -8.60 -5.58 -29.03
N ASN A 536 -9.09 -6.75 -28.58
CA ASN A 536 -9.86 -7.70 -29.38
C ASN A 536 -11.18 -8.08 -28.71
N PHE A 537 -12.20 -7.25 -28.91
CA PHE A 537 -13.51 -7.44 -28.27
C PHE A 537 -14.16 -8.81 -28.56
N LYS A 538 -14.02 -9.33 -29.79
CA LYS A 538 -14.67 -10.59 -30.18
C LYS A 538 -14.12 -11.76 -29.36
N GLU A 539 -12.81 -11.81 -29.22
CA GLU A 539 -12.11 -12.85 -28.46
C GLU A 539 -12.34 -12.69 -26.95
N ALA A 540 -12.15 -11.48 -26.42
CA ALA A 540 -12.36 -11.21 -25.01
C ALA A 540 -13.80 -11.51 -24.56
N MET A 541 -14.80 -11.13 -25.36
CA MET A 541 -16.20 -11.40 -25.04
C MET A 541 -16.55 -12.90 -25.15
N ALA A 542 -15.95 -13.63 -26.10
CA ALA A 542 -16.13 -15.08 -26.19
C ALA A 542 -15.54 -15.78 -24.96
N TYR A 543 -14.32 -15.39 -24.58
CA TYR A 543 -13.64 -15.86 -23.38
C TYR A 543 -14.45 -15.55 -22.11
N TYR A 544 -14.90 -14.30 -21.99
CA TYR A 544 -15.70 -13.82 -20.87
C TYR A 544 -16.98 -14.63 -20.71
N LYS A 545 -17.75 -14.82 -21.78
CA LYS A 545 -19.00 -15.60 -21.72
C LYS A 545 -18.77 -17.06 -21.35
N ALA A 546 -17.70 -17.66 -21.85
CA ALA A 546 -17.37 -19.05 -21.55
C ALA A 546 -16.89 -19.25 -20.09
N ASN A 547 -16.25 -18.23 -19.48
CA ASN A 547 -15.57 -18.39 -18.20
C ASN A 547 -16.04 -17.42 -17.10
N LYS A 548 -17.13 -16.67 -17.32
CA LYS A 548 -17.54 -15.52 -16.49
C LYS A 548 -17.51 -15.78 -14.98
N PHE A 549 -17.88 -16.98 -14.54
CA PHE A 549 -17.95 -17.32 -13.12
C PHE A 549 -16.87 -18.33 -12.68
N THR A 550 -16.14 -18.91 -13.62
CA THR A 550 -15.10 -19.91 -13.34
C THR A 550 -13.69 -19.32 -13.43
N MET A 551 -13.53 -18.16 -14.09
CA MET A 551 -12.21 -17.64 -14.39
C MET A 551 -11.46 -17.06 -13.18
N TRP A 552 -12.14 -16.82 -12.06
CA TRP A 552 -11.61 -16.08 -10.92
C TRP A 552 -10.95 -16.94 -9.84
N GLY A 553 -10.99 -18.28 -9.98
CA GLY A 553 -10.56 -19.22 -8.94
C GLY A 553 -11.58 -19.31 -7.79
N ARG A 554 -11.74 -20.50 -7.20
CA ARG A 554 -12.53 -20.67 -5.96
C ARG A 554 -11.66 -20.30 -4.76
N TYR A 555 -12.10 -19.35 -3.95
CA TYR A 555 -11.76 -19.38 -2.53
C TYR A 555 -12.64 -20.47 -1.91
N GLY A 556 -12.09 -21.66 -1.67
CA GLY A 556 -12.59 -22.63 -0.68
C GLY A 556 -14.05 -23.11 -0.80
N ASP A 557 -14.53 -23.47 -1.99
CA ASP A 557 -15.69 -24.37 -2.11
C ASP A 557 -15.19 -25.78 -2.45
N ASP A 558 -14.65 -26.47 -1.43
CA ASP A 558 -14.65 -27.92 -1.31
C ASP A 558 -15.65 -28.26 -0.19
N ASP A 559 -16.95 -28.12 -0.49
CA ASP A 559 -18.04 -28.73 0.30
C ASP A 559 -19.24 -28.88 -0.64
N ASP A 560 -19.07 -29.76 -1.62
CA ASP A 560 -20.16 -30.53 -2.25
C ASP A 560 -19.50 -31.80 -2.82
N ILE A 561 -18.81 -32.54 -1.94
CA ILE A 561 -18.62 -33.97 -2.16
C ILE A 561 -19.93 -34.62 -1.75
N ASP A 562 -20.70 -34.95 -2.80
CA ASP A 562 -21.75 -35.95 -2.80
C ASP A 562 -21.34 -37.13 -1.90
N THR A 563 -22.03 -37.29 -0.78
CA THR A 563 -21.84 -38.44 0.12
C THR A 563 -22.53 -39.64 -0.51
N GLY A 564 -21.91 -40.15 -1.58
CA GLY A 564 -22.21 -41.43 -2.21
C GLY A 564 -21.43 -42.55 -1.55
N ASP A 565 -22.12 -43.23 -0.65
CA ASP A 565 -21.84 -44.52 -0.01
C ASP A 565 -21.02 -45.51 -0.89
N ASP A 566 -19.76 -45.78 -0.52
CA ASP A 566 -18.96 -46.90 -1.04
C ASP A 566 -18.86 -48.00 0.02
N GLY A 567 -19.86 -48.90 -0.04
CA GLY A 567 -19.81 -50.24 0.53
C GLY A 567 -19.13 -51.23 -0.43
N ASN A 568 -17.92 -51.62 -0.04
CA ASN A 568 -17.10 -52.74 -0.48
C ASN A 568 -17.86 -54.00 -0.98
N ASP A 569 -17.54 -54.50 -2.20
CA ASP A 569 -17.06 -55.89 -2.47
C ASP A 569 -17.09 -56.28 -3.97
N GLY A 570 -15.99 -56.89 -4.45
CA GLY A 570 -16.08 -58.14 -5.23
C GLY A 570 -16.07 -58.14 -6.78
N ILE A 571 -14.87 -58.28 -7.36
CA ILE A 571 -14.46 -59.30 -8.36
C ILE A 571 -15.23 -59.45 -9.71
N SER A 572 -14.42 -59.46 -10.79
CA SER A 572 -14.53 -60.26 -12.05
C SER A 572 -15.25 -59.70 -13.30
N ALA A 573 -14.41 -59.41 -14.32
CA ALA A 573 -14.45 -59.86 -15.72
C ALA A 573 -15.69 -59.66 -16.62
N GLY A 574 -15.45 -59.21 -17.86
CA GLY A 574 -16.29 -59.62 -19.01
C GLY A 574 -16.59 -58.56 -20.07
N GLU A 575 -15.90 -58.67 -21.20
CA GLU A 575 -16.22 -58.31 -22.60
C GLU A 575 -17.55 -57.61 -23.03
N ARG A 576 -17.35 -56.64 -23.94
CA ARG A 576 -18.01 -56.38 -25.27
C ARG A 576 -19.53 -56.11 -25.41
N LYS A 577 -19.78 -55.15 -26.34
CA LYS A 577 -20.88 -55.05 -27.35
C LYS A 577 -22.26 -54.69 -26.79
N GLU A 578 -23.20 -54.05 -27.49
CA GLU A 578 -23.37 -53.28 -28.73
C GLU A 578 -24.85 -52.83 -28.68
N GLU A 579 -25.20 -51.71 -29.32
CA GLU A 579 -26.51 -51.44 -29.96
C GLU A 579 -27.82 -51.23 -29.16
N ASP A 580 -28.41 -50.07 -29.50
CA ASP A 580 -29.78 -49.87 -30.00
C ASP A 580 -31.03 -49.77 -29.10
N ALA A 581 -31.54 -48.52 -29.07
CA ALA A 581 -32.77 -48.06 -29.72
C ALA A 581 -34.16 -48.33 -29.10
N LYS A 582 -34.94 -47.23 -29.10
CA LYS A 582 -36.41 -47.11 -29.29
C LYS A 582 -37.29 -47.66 -28.15
N ALA A 583 -38.49 -47.15 -27.87
CA ALA A 583 -39.31 -46.04 -28.36
C ALA A 583 -40.55 -45.98 -27.43
N GLU A 584 -41.27 -44.85 -27.48
CA GLU A 584 -42.73 -44.71 -27.26
C GLU A 584 -43.31 -45.13 -25.88
N GLY A 585 -44.30 -44.46 -25.31
CA GLY A 585 -45.20 -43.42 -25.76
C GLY A 585 -46.45 -43.40 -24.86
N GLY A 586 -47.09 -42.23 -24.78
CA GLY A 586 -48.48 -42.04 -24.31
C GLY A 586 -48.73 -42.09 -22.79
N ASN A 587 -49.85 -41.60 -22.27
CA ASN A 587 -50.80 -40.53 -22.59
C ASN A 587 -51.82 -40.52 -21.43
N GLY A 588 -52.46 -39.38 -21.14
CA GLY A 588 -53.68 -39.26 -20.30
C GLY A 588 -53.46 -38.49 -18.99
N SER A 589 -53.96 -37.26 -18.77
CA SER A 589 -55.36 -36.79 -18.58
C SER A 589 -56.10 -37.61 -17.50
N ASP A 590 -56.78 -37.07 -16.49
CA ASP A 590 -57.59 -35.86 -16.45
C ASP A 590 -58.13 -35.61 -15.01
N ASN A 591 -58.54 -34.35 -14.73
CA ASN A 591 -59.47 -33.87 -13.68
C ASN A 591 -59.05 -33.97 -12.18
N GLY A 592 -59.40 -33.06 -11.26
CA GLY A 592 -60.27 -31.88 -11.21
C GLY A 592 -60.67 -31.58 -9.74
N ASN A 593 -61.16 -30.35 -9.46
CA ASN A 593 -61.72 -29.74 -8.22
C ASN A 593 -60.72 -29.00 -7.29
N GLN A 594 -60.74 -27.66 -7.14
CA GLN A 594 -61.76 -26.65 -6.69
C GLN A 594 -61.97 -26.56 -5.15
N ALA A 595 -61.58 -25.41 -4.58
CA ALA A 595 -62.27 -24.54 -3.59
C ALA A 595 -61.25 -23.46 -3.11
N GLU A 596 -61.25 -22.22 -3.61
CA GLU A 596 -61.99 -21.03 -3.11
C GLU A 596 -62.03 -20.82 -1.59
N CYS A 597 -61.40 -19.73 -1.11
CA CYS A 597 -62.09 -18.71 -0.31
C CYS A 597 -61.29 -17.39 -0.28
N LYS A 598 -62.01 -16.30 -0.59
CA LYS A 598 -61.60 -14.89 -0.53
C LYS A 598 -61.72 -14.35 0.90
N ASP A 599 -60.91 -13.36 1.28
CA ASP A 599 -61.36 -11.98 1.52
C ASP A 599 -60.29 -11.13 2.27
N GLN A 600 -60.10 -9.93 1.74
CA GLN A 600 -59.43 -8.74 2.31
C GLN A 600 -60.55 -7.82 2.89
N PRO A 601 -60.36 -6.54 3.32
CA PRO A 601 -59.17 -5.77 3.70
C PRO A 601 -59.39 -4.80 4.92
N SER A 602 -58.38 -3.94 5.17
CA SER A 602 -58.49 -2.48 5.49
C SER A 602 -58.27 -2.00 6.92
N GLY A 603 -57.46 -0.92 7.06
CA GLY A 603 -57.58 0.02 8.18
C GLY A 603 -56.33 0.86 8.49
N GLN A 604 -56.12 1.95 7.76
CA GLN A 604 -55.25 3.09 8.13
C GLN A 604 -55.79 3.84 9.36
N LEU A 605 -54.93 4.55 10.11
CA LEU A 605 -55.13 5.97 10.47
C LEU A 605 -53.91 6.58 11.19
N GLU A 606 -53.66 7.85 10.84
CA GLU A 606 -52.62 8.78 11.28
C GLU A 606 -52.99 9.55 12.58
N ILE A 607 -52.07 10.48 12.94
CA ILE A 607 -52.21 11.71 13.78
C ILE A 607 -51.88 11.46 15.28
N GLY A 608 -51.02 12.22 15.99
CA GLY A 608 -50.19 13.39 15.72
C GLY A 608 -49.69 14.06 17.03
N ASN A 609 -48.50 14.67 16.97
CA ASN A 609 -48.06 15.96 17.55
C ASN A 609 -48.00 16.31 19.08
N ARG A 610 -46.88 17.01 19.41
CA ARG A 610 -46.58 18.02 20.48
C ARG A 610 -46.33 17.53 21.91
N ASP A 611 -45.54 18.16 22.78
CA ASP A 611 -44.52 19.24 22.78
C ASP A 611 -43.88 19.23 24.21
N ASP A 612 -42.76 19.94 24.37
CA ASP A 612 -42.23 20.59 25.60
C ASP A 612 -41.54 19.79 26.74
N GLY A 613 -40.22 19.99 26.84
CA GLY A 613 -39.68 20.96 27.82
C GLY A 613 -39.15 20.45 29.18
N LYS A 614 -37.85 20.72 29.42
CA LYS A 614 -37.25 21.40 30.60
C LYS A 614 -36.03 20.74 31.25
N GLU A 615 -34.99 21.59 31.33
CA GLU A 615 -33.86 21.64 32.25
C GLU A 615 -34.20 21.34 33.73
N GLY A 616 -33.20 20.80 34.43
CA GLY A 616 -33.18 20.67 35.89
C GLY A 616 -31.77 20.34 36.39
N ASP A 617 -30.98 21.39 36.60
CA ASP A 617 -29.71 21.43 37.31
C ASP A 617 -29.97 21.38 38.84
N ILE A 618 -29.20 20.63 39.65
CA ILE A 618 -29.01 20.79 41.12
C ILE A 618 -27.88 19.86 41.64
N ARG A 619 -26.74 20.48 41.95
CA ARG A 619 -25.94 20.47 43.20
C ARG A 619 -25.64 19.17 43.98
N THR A 620 -24.33 18.87 44.04
CA THR A 620 -23.46 18.62 45.21
C THR A 620 -23.94 17.77 46.41
N ALA A 621 -23.18 16.70 46.71
CA ALA A 621 -22.79 16.36 48.09
C ALA A 621 -21.45 15.59 48.10
N LYS A 622 -20.50 16.12 48.89
CA LYS A 622 -19.31 15.44 49.42
C LYS A 622 -19.71 14.52 50.57
N ASP A 623 -19.02 13.40 50.72
CA ASP A 623 -18.50 12.80 51.97
C ASP A 623 -17.80 11.48 51.54
N ARG A 624 -16.46 11.37 51.50
CA ARG A 624 -15.45 11.11 52.54
C ARG A 624 -15.62 9.80 53.33
N ASP A 625 -14.44 9.18 53.53
CA ASP A 625 -14.06 7.98 54.27
C ASP A 625 -14.27 6.65 53.52
N GLY A 626 -13.27 5.82 53.24
CA GLY A 626 -11.87 5.79 53.65
C GLY A 626 -11.48 4.32 53.85
N LEU A 627 -10.46 3.83 53.15
CA LEU A 627 -9.70 2.67 53.62
C LEU A 627 -8.25 2.75 53.14
N LYS A 628 -7.37 2.37 54.06
CA LYS A 628 -5.96 2.75 54.14
C LYS A 628 -5.07 1.84 53.30
N ASN A 629 -4.04 2.49 52.76
CA ASN A 629 -2.65 2.07 52.60
C ASN A 629 -2.23 0.79 53.34
N HIS A 630 -1.58 -0.10 52.59
CA HIS A 630 -0.41 -0.83 53.07
C HIS A 630 0.82 -0.41 52.28
N HIS A 631 1.79 0.16 52.99
CA HIS A 631 3.17 0.42 52.56
C HIS A 631 4.07 -0.66 53.15
N ALA A 632 5.03 -1.14 52.33
CA ALA A 632 6.39 -1.62 52.65
C ALA A 632 6.81 -2.58 51.51
N SER A 633 8.02 -2.60 50.96
CA SER A 633 9.25 -1.82 51.15
C SER A 633 10.15 -2.12 49.95
N THR A 634 10.91 -1.10 49.56
CA THR A 634 12.09 -1.01 48.68
C THR A 634 13.14 -2.12 48.83
N ALA A 635 13.82 -2.52 47.73
CA ALA A 635 15.27 -2.34 47.51
C ALA A 635 15.86 -3.24 46.37
N GLY A 636 16.75 -2.65 45.54
CA GLY A 636 17.62 -3.29 44.56
C GLY A 636 17.03 -3.28 43.14
N ILE A 637 17.59 -2.65 42.10
CA ILE A 637 19.00 -2.50 41.69
C ILE A 637 19.11 -1.18 40.89
N GLU A 638 20.04 -0.30 41.28
CA GLU A 638 20.60 0.77 40.43
C GLU A 638 21.77 0.20 39.61
N ASP A 639 22.08 0.87 38.49
CA ASP A 639 23.26 0.72 37.61
C ASP A 639 23.26 -0.39 36.54
N SER A 640 22.74 -0.09 35.34
CA SER A 640 23.54 0.21 34.14
C SER A 640 22.67 0.15 32.88
N ILE A 641 22.28 1.29 32.31
CA ILE A 641 21.80 1.38 30.92
C ILE A 641 22.51 2.57 30.28
N VAL A 642 23.70 2.29 29.77
CA VAL A 642 24.35 3.03 28.69
C VAL A 642 25.02 1.97 27.83
N ASP A 643 24.37 1.56 26.74
CA ASP A 643 25.03 1.33 25.45
C ASP A 643 24.01 0.99 24.36
N GLY A 644 24.42 1.28 23.12
CA GLY A 644 23.57 1.55 21.97
C GLY A 644 22.71 0.39 21.48
N VAL A 645 21.65 0.81 20.77
CA VAL A 645 20.82 -0.04 19.92
C VAL A 645 21.71 -0.56 18.78
N GLN A 646 22.12 -1.83 18.91
CA GLN A 646 22.71 -2.61 17.83
C GLN A 646 21.76 -3.79 17.55
N GLU A 647 21.49 -4.00 16.26
CA GLU A 647 20.61 -5.03 15.72
C GLU A 647 20.94 -6.42 16.31
N VAL A 648 19.90 -7.12 16.76
CA VAL A 648 19.98 -8.53 17.16
C VAL A 648 19.92 -9.39 15.89
N VAL A 649 21.10 -9.83 15.44
CA VAL A 649 21.25 -11.00 14.55
C VAL A 649 21.27 -12.24 15.44
N CYS A 650 20.30 -13.13 15.27
CA CYS A 650 20.32 -14.46 15.89
C CYS A 650 21.43 -15.28 15.25
N GLY A 651 22.28 -15.88 16.08
CA GLY A 651 23.54 -16.49 15.70
C GLY A 651 23.47 -17.90 15.13
N ASP A 652 24.62 -18.34 14.62
CA ASP A 652 25.01 -19.73 14.45
C ASP A 652 26.49 -19.89 14.87
N ASP A 653 26.71 -20.81 15.81
CA ASP A 653 27.87 -21.64 16.11
C ASP A 653 29.31 -21.05 16.11
N GLU A 654 29.79 -20.76 17.32
CA GLU A 654 31.22 -20.71 17.67
C GLU A 654 31.80 -22.14 17.75
N ASP A 655 32.48 -22.62 16.71
CA ASP A 655 33.49 -23.69 16.89
C ASP A 655 34.60 -23.79 15.81
N ASP A 656 34.74 -22.85 14.87
CA ASP A 656 35.77 -22.94 13.80
C ASP A 656 36.89 -21.86 13.82
N ILE A 657 36.91 -20.96 14.82
CA ILE A 657 37.92 -19.88 14.91
C ILE A 657 39.12 -20.29 15.79
N VAL A 658 39.77 -21.42 15.48
CA VAL A 658 41.11 -21.75 16.04
C VAL A 658 42.11 -22.27 15.00
N LYS A 659 41.73 -22.42 13.71
CA LYS A 659 42.64 -22.99 12.69
C LYS A 659 43.28 -22.04 11.67
N ALA A 660 43.03 -20.73 11.72
CA ALA A 660 43.56 -19.80 10.72
C ALA A 660 44.59 -18.77 11.25
N ARG A 661 45.31 -19.08 12.34
CA ARG A 661 46.35 -18.17 12.90
C ARG A 661 47.80 -18.69 12.83
N ASN A 662 48.06 -19.81 12.14
CA ASN A 662 49.39 -20.44 12.08
C ASN A 662 49.93 -20.68 10.66
N VAL A 663 49.77 -19.75 9.71
CA VAL A 663 50.43 -19.85 8.37
C VAL A 663 51.05 -18.51 7.89
N LEU A 664 51.44 -17.62 8.81
CA LEU A 664 52.24 -16.43 8.44
C LEU A 664 53.48 -16.30 9.34
N GLN A 665 54.35 -17.30 9.28
CA GLN A 665 55.75 -17.20 9.71
C GLN A 665 56.58 -18.36 9.14
N ALA A 666 57.02 -18.22 7.88
CA ALA A 666 58.20 -18.87 7.28
C ALA A 666 58.34 -18.29 5.86
N GLY A 667 59.30 -17.39 5.61
CA GLY A 667 60.57 -17.76 4.96
C GLY A 667 60.48 -17.45 3.46
N ASP A 668 60.83 -16.25 2.99
CA ASP A 668 62.19 -15.74 2.70
C ASP A 668 62.72 -16.14 1.29
N LYS A 669 63.35 -15.16 0.62
CA LYS A 669 64.20 -15.19 -0.61
C LYS A 669 63.49 -15.34 -1.97
N GLY A 670 63.82 -14.60 -3.04
CA GLY A 670 64.84 -13.59 -3.29
C GLY A 670 64.89 -13.26 -4.81
N GLU A 671 65.58 -12.16 -5.16
CA GLU A 671 66.15 -11.78 -6.47
C GLU A 671 65.18 -11.50 -7.65
N SER A 672 65.36 -10.55 -8.58
CA SER A 672 66.39 -9.54 -8.87
C SER A 672 65.95 -8.71 -10.10
N GLY A 673 66.41 -7.45 -10.21
CA GLY A 673 66.49 -6.64 -11.45
C GLY A 673 65.27 -5.74 -11.70
N GLY A 674 65.37 -4.45 -11.99
CA GLY A 674 66.48 -3.57 -12.35
C GLY A 674 65.89 -2.40 -13.17
N GLU A 675 66.52 -1.23 -13.08
CA GLU A 675 66.33 -0.01 -13.90
C GLU A 675 65.24 1.01 -13.51
N ALA A 676 65.73 2.06 -12.83
CA ALA A 676 65.31 3.47 -12.96
C ALA A 676 66.00 4.08 -14.23
N PRO A 677 65.92 5.39 -14.58
CA PRO A 677 65.42 6.54 -13.79
C PRO A 677 64.79 7.74 -14.58
N HIS A 678 64.45 8.81 -13.80
CA HIS A 678 64.47 10.26 -14.17
C HIS A 678 63.37 10.77 -15.16
N GLU A 679 62.77 11.97 -15.09
CA GLU A 679 62.85 13.19 -14.26
C GLU A 679 61.76 14.18 -14.81
N HIS A 680 61.49 15.27 -14.06
CA HIS A 680 60.90 16.57 -14.49
C HIS A 680 59.39 16.62 -14.84
N ASP A 681 58.54 17.36 -14.11
CA ASP A 681 58.41 18.83 -13.88
C ASP A 681 57.39 19.49 -14.84
N GLU A 682 56.54 20.35 -14.24
CA GLU A 682 55.70 21.41 -14.83
C GLU A 682 54.55 20.94 -15.76
N ASP A 683 53.28 21.38 -15.66
CA ASP A 683 52.61 22.56 -15.06
C ASP A 683 51.17 22.18 -14.62
#